data_AF-A0AAN6ML04-F1
#
_entry.id   AF-A0AAN6ML04-F1
#
_cell.length_a   1.000
_cell.length_b   1.000
_cell.length_c   1.000
_cell.angle_alpha   90.00
_cell.angle_beta   90.00
_cell.angle_gamma   90.00
#
_symmetry.space_group_name_H-M   'P 1'
#
loop_
_entity.id
_entity.type
_entity.pdbx_description
1 polymer ?
#
loop_
_entity_poly.entity_id
_entity_poly.type
_entity_poly.pdbx_seq_one_letter_code
_entity_poly.pdbx_strand_id
1 'polypeptide(L)'
;MMEDRKLHAKLQLPLPSGTQQADAPPSAPGQPLDADATGPGTASVGTIDMGLSTPSVSPSPRRHAGSISQRPDSPHVMFPGAVKSAFSHTLRFEQPSTYPALSTYRAVDQHGVVVDPEFKPDLTDEQVVKLYRDMLTVSIMDLIMFDAQRQGRLSFYMVSAGEEAVSVATASALAPEDVVFCQYREQGVFKQRGFTLGDFMNQLFANRKDPGKGRNMPVHYGSRELNIHTISSPLATQLPQASGAAYALKIQRMQDPSIPPRIVAAYFGEGAASEGDFHAALNIAATRACPVVFICRNNGYAISTPTLEQYRGDGIASRGLGYGIETIRVDGNDFWAVREAMKKARKLALQDGGKPVLIEAMTYRVSHHSTSDDSFAYRAKVEVEDWKRRDNPIARLRKWMEARGCWDEAKEKEARDSIRRDVLKAFSEAEKEKKPPVRTMFEDVYEELTPDLKSQMRELKSQLERYPDEYDLGEFEGGRETPEYAIPDPSRPTHFGFETVTEGEKRERVAGVFTSVAESYDRMNDLMSFGWHRVWKDHFVASLNPGFSPLTSGPDPRGPQHILDIAGGTGDIAFRMLRTAHVLNGNPSVRVTISDINRAMLTVGKQRSTTLPASQQAALSFVEANAENLTQTRPLHPYPSPLEPTSPDAHGNPEQAFFDPATATSSIPDASVDLYTVAFGIRNFSNIPAALREARRVLKPGGVFACLEFSKADRFPVFNALYKEWSFRAIPLIGQLVAADRDSYQYLVESIERFPSQREFRDMIVDAGFVVAGQGWEDLTGGVAAIHKGMKPRD
;
A
#
# COMPACT_ATOMS: atom_id res chain seq x y z
N MET A 1 5.97 -33.77 16.00
CA MET A 1 6.94 -34.48 15.13
C MET A 1 8.20 -34.74 15.94
N MET A 2 8.24 -35.90 16.58
CA MET A 2 9.47 -36.53 17.06
C MET A 2 10.06 -37.31 15.88
N GLU A 3 11.37 -37.57 15.93
CA GLU A 3 12.19 -38.25 14.92
C GLU A 3 12.78 -37.36 13.81
N ASP A 4 13.85 -36.64 14.16
CA ASP A 4 15.11 -36.74 13.39
C ASP A 4 16.27 -36.11 14.16
N ARG A 5 16.88 -36.89 15.05
CA ARG A 5 18.15 -36.58 15.71
C ARG A 5 19.00 -37.84 15.73
N LYS A 6 19.73 -38.10 14.65
CA LYS A 6 20.89 -39.00 14.60
C LYS A 6 21.58 -38.88 13.23
N LEU A 7 22.48 -37.91 13.08
CA LEU A 7 23.77 -38.06 12.39
C LEU A 7 24.53 -36.73 12.45
N HIS A 8 25.61 -36.68 13.22
CA HIS A 8 26.88 -36.00 12.91
C HIS A 8 27.70 -35.88 14.20
N ALA A 9 28.42 -36.96 14.51
CA ALA A 9 29.54 -36.95 15.43
C ALA A 9 30.70 -37.66 14.73
N LYS A 10 31.75 -36.90 14.40
CA LYS A 10 33.18 -37.27 14.39
C LYS A 10 33.96 -36.32 13.47
N LEU A 11 34.71 -35.41 14.09
CA LEU A 11 36.05 -34.97 13.70
C LEU A 11 36.54 -34.00 14.78
N GLN A 12 37.04 -34.55 15.90
CA GLN A 12 37.89 -33.84 16.84
C GLN A 12 39.35 -34.14 16.46
N LEU A 13 40.13 -33.09 16.22
CA LEU A 13 41.59 -33.15 16.19
C LEU A 13 42.13 -32.51 17.48
N PRO A 14 43.25 -33.00 18.04
CA PRO A 14 43.67 -32.70 19.41
C PRO A 14 44.41 -31.36 19.52
N LEU A 15 44.15 -30.65 20.62
CA LEU A 15 44.97 -29.54 21.12
C LEU A 15 46.24 -30.10 21.80
N PRO A 16 47.43 -29.51 21.57
CA PRO A 16 48.59 -29.81 22.39
C PRO A 16 48.58 -28.97 23.67
N SER A 17 48.77 -29.67 24.78
CA SER A 17 49.09 -29.14 26.10
C SER A 17 50.54 -28.65 26.16
N GLY A 18 50.76 -27.55 26.87
CA GLY A 18 52.10 -27.03 27.16
C GLY A 18 52.03 -25.86 28.15
N THR A 19 52.20 -26.18 29.43
CA THR A 19 52.37 -25.28 30.57
C THR A 19 53.57 -24.34 30.42
N GLN A 20 53.43 -23.08 30.82
CA GLN A 20 54.43 -22.39 31.64
C GLN A 20 53.85 -21.15 32.34
N GLN A 21 53.84 -21.21 33.67
CA GLN A 21 53.85 -20.07 34.59
C GLN A 21 55.04 -19.16 34.26
N ALA A 22 54.82 -17.85 34.24
CA ALA A 22 55.90 -16.87 34.37
C ALA A 22 55.37 -15.63 35.09
N ASP A 23 56.15 -15.24 36.08
CA ASP A 23 55.89 -14.29 37.15
C ASP A 23 55.71 -12.84 36.70
N ALA A 24 55.00 -12.08 37.54
CA ALA A 24 54.96 -10.63 37.52
C ALA A 24 56.32 -10.03 37.90
N PRO A 25 56.79 -8.96 37.23
CA PRO A 25 57.89 -8.16 37.73
C PRO A 25 57.39 -6.95 38.57
N PRO A 26 58.23 -6.44 39.49
CA PRO A 26 57.82 -5.56 40.57
C PRO A 26 57.97 -4.07 40.23
N SER A 27 57.33 -3.27 41.07
CA SER A 27 57.43 -1.82 41.22
C SER A 27 58.84 -1.33 41.58
N ALA A 28 59.25 -0.18 41.00
CA ALA A 28 60.21 0.79 41.56
C ALA A 28 60.23 2.08 40.66
N PRO A 29 60.90 3.19 41.03
CA PRO A 29 60.42 4.23 41.94
C PRO A 29 60.58 5.68 41.40
N GLY A 30 60.03 6.67 42.13
CA GLY A 30 60.69 7.96 42.44
C GLY A 30 60.89 9.04 41.35
N GLN A 31 60.24 10.20 41.56
CA GLN A 31 60.49 11.55 40.98
C GLN A 31 61.94 12.07 41.18
N PRO A 32 62.40 13.13 40.47
CA PRO A 32 62.14 14.57 40.78
C PRO A 32 61.78 15.41 39.51
N LEU A 33 60.89 16.42 39.54
CA LEU A 33 60.97 17.81 40.02
C LEU A 33 62.07 18.70 39.38
N ASP A 34 61.64 19.93 39.05
CA ASP A 34 62.32 21.15 38.57
C ASP A 34 62.15 21.49 37.07
N ALA A 35 61.98 22.74 36.61
CA ALA A 35 61.59 24.02 37.20
C ALA A 35 61.41 25.03 36.02
N ASP A 36 60.61 26.07 36.26
CA ASP A 36 60.52 27.41 35.65
C ASP A 36 61.25 27.78 34.34
N ALA A 37 60.52 28.48 33.45
CA ALA A 37 60.96 29.77 32.90
C ALA A 37 59.79 30.59 32.28
N THR A 38 59.57 31.76 32.89
CA THR A 38 58.78 32.94 32.49
C THR A 38 59.26 33.60 31.18
N GLY A 39 58.40 33.93 30.20
CA GLY A 39 57.78 35.26 29.95
C GLY A 39 58.53 36.10 28.86
N PRO A 40 58.06 37.28 28.41
CA PRO A 40 56.70 37.78 28.09
C PRO A 40 56.64 38.47 26.68
N GLY A 41 55.47 38.96 26.23
CA GLY A 41 55.45 39.86 25.04
C GLY A 41 54.09 40.33 24.49
N THR A 42 53.49 41.28 25.21
CA THR A 42 52.82 42.52 24.71
C THR A 42 51.62 42.49 23.75
N ALA A 43 50.61 43.25 24.17
CA ALA A 43 49.34 43.59 23.52
C ALA A 43 49.45 44.66 22.41
N SER A 44 48.47 44.67 21.51
CA SER A 44 48.04 45.89 20.82
C SER A 44 46.51 45.92 20.70
N VAL A 45 45.94 46.98 21.26
CA VAL A 45 44.54 47.40 21.23
C VAL A 45 44.15 47.85 19.81
N GLY A 46 42.95 47.51 19.37
CA GLY A 46 42.36 47.97 18.10
C GLY A 46 40.84 48.05 18.18
N THR A 47 40.37 49.25 18.53
CA THR A 47 39.13 49.96 18.13
C THR A 47 37.88 49.17 17.71
N ILE A 48 36.79 49.47 18.43
CA ILE A 48 35.39 49.17 18.11
C ILE A 48 34.97 49.99 16.89
N ASP A 49 34.47 49.34 15.84
CA ASP A 49 33.68 49.98 14.78
C ASP A 49 32.32 49.29 14.66
N MET A 50 31.26 50.10 14.82
CA MET A 50 29.85 49.70 14.80
C MET A 50 29.32 49.88 13.37
N GLY A 51 29.58 48.89 12.51
CA GLY A 51 29.06 48.83 11.15
C GLY A 51 27.96 47.76 10.99
N LEU A 52 26.70 48.18 11.02
CA LEU A 52 25.56 47.37 10.58
C LEU A 52 25.77 46.91 9.13
N SER A 53 26.09 45.64 8.93
CA SER A 53 26.01 44.98 7.63
C SER A 53 25.20 43.70 7.76
N THR A 54 24.07 43.69 7.09
CA THR A 54 23.17 42.54 6.93
C THR A 54 23.91 41.41 6.20
N PRO A 55 23.90 40.16 6.66
CA PRO A 55 24.48 39.07 5.89
C PRO A 55 23.50 38.65 4.80
N SER A 56 23.73 39.09 3.57
CA SER A 56 23.15 38.47 2.38
C SER A 56 23.82 37.12 2.15
N VAL A 57 23.15 36.05 2.55
CA VAL A 57 23.60 34.68 2.26
C VAL A 57 23.17 34.33 0.84
N SER A 58 24.03 34.60 -0.13
CA SER A 58 23.91 34.04 -1.48
C SER A 58 24.26 32.55 -1.46
N PRO A 59 23.42 31.64 -1.98
CA PRO A 59 23.77 30.22 -2.07
C PRO A 59 24.75 30.03 -3.24
N SER A 60 26.05 30.08 -2.94
CA SER A 60 27.07 29.65 -3.92
C SER A 60 27.14 28.11 -3.94
N PRO A 61 27.04 27.46 -5.11
CA PRO A 61 27.26 26.03 -5.21
C PRO A 61 28.76 25.78 -5.11
N ARG A 62 29.27 25.51 -3.90
CA ARG A 62 30.67 25.11 -3.72
C ARG A 62 30.90 23.74 -4.35
N ARG A 63 31.33 23.72 -5.61
CA ARG A 63 32.16 22.63 -6.14
C ARG A 63 33.50 22.67 -5.40
N HIS A 64 33.71 21.76 -4.45
CA HIS A 64 35.03 21.54 -3.85
C HIS A 64 35.89 20.69 -4.78
N ALA A 65 36.41 21.33 -5.82
CA ALA A 65 37.69 20.95 -6.44
C ALA A 65 38.50 22.23 -6.57
N GLY A 66 38.87 22.82 -5.42
CA GLY A 66 39.86 23.88 -5.40
C GLY A 66 41.20 23.28 -5.79
N SER A 67 41.87 23.86 -6.80
CA SER A 67 43.25 23.51 -7.13
C SER A 67 44.11 23.65 -5.87
N ILE A 68 44.73 22.55 -5.44
CA ILE A 68 45.65 22.53 -4.30
C ILE A 68 46.98 23.09 -4.81
N SER A 69 47.20 24.39 -4.65
CA SER A 69 48.49 25.03 -4.96
C SER A 69 49.45 24.82 -3.78
N GLN A 70 50.57 24.14 -4.03
CA GLN A 70 51.63 23.93 -3.05
C GLN A 70 52.81 24.85 -3.34
N ARG A 71 53.33 25.52 -2.30
CA ARG A 71 54.56 26.32 -2.41
C ARG A 71 55.78 25.39 -2.46
N PRO A 72 56.82 25.70 -3.26
CA PRO A 72 58.13 25.08 -3.10
C PRO A 72 58.57 25.17 -1.63
N ASP A 73 59.18 24.10 -1.10
CA ASP A 73 59.72 23.99 0.27
C ASP A 73 58.69 23.95 1.41
N SER A 74 57.42 23.64 1.11
CA SER A 74 56.44 23.36 2.17
C SER A 74 56.86 22.17 3.03
N PRO A 75 56.83 22.25 4.38
CA PRO A 75 57.18 21.13 5.28
C PRO A 75 56.18 19.96 5.24
N HIS A 76 55.13 20.10 4.43
CA HIS A 76 54.10 19.11 4.16
C HIS A 76 53.77 19.12 2.66
N VAL A 77 53.58 17.93 2.08
CA VAL A 77 52.95 17.78 0.76
C VAL A 77 51.45 17.66 0.95
N MET A 78 50.69 18.49 0.24
CA MET A 78 49.23 18.46 0.27
C MET A 78 48.74 17.35 -0.68
N PHE A 79 48.79 16.10 -0.23
CA PHE A 79 48.25 14.99 -1.01
C PHE A 79 46.74 15.18 -1.21
N PRO A 80 46.21 15.10 -2.45
CA PRO A 80 44.77 15.27 -2.70
C PRO A 80 43.87 14.33 -1.88
N GLY A 81 44.35 13.12 -1.57
CA GLY A 81 43.64 12.15 -0.73
C GLY A 81 43.81 12.33 0.79
N ALA A 82 44.77 13.15 1.24
CA ALA A 82 45.09 13.35 2.66
C ALA A 82 45.70 14.74 2.90
N VAL A 83 44.86 15.77 2.81
CA VAL A 83 45.26 17.19 2.76
C VAL A 83 45.94 17.74 4.03
N LYS A 84 45.97 16.99 5.13
CA LYS A 84 46.65 17.39 6.38
C LYS A 84 47.78 16.42 6.78
N SER A 85 48.21 15.55 5.87
CA SER A 85 49.23 14.54 6.17
C SER A 85 50.62 15.18 6.23
N ALA A 86 51.23 15.19 7.42
CA ALA A 86 52.63 15.58 7.60
C ALA A 86 53.55 14.38 7.32
N PHE A 87 54.75 14.62 6.81
CA PHE A 87 55.76 13.57 6.67
C PHE A 87 56.27 13.13 8.05
N SER A 88 56.54 11.84 8.20
CA SER A 88 57.26 11.26 9.33
C SER A 88 58.53 10.58 8.83
N HIS A 89 59.64 10.77 9.54
CA HIS A 89 60.90 10.06 9.28
C HIS A 89 61.03 8.77 10.12
N THR A 90 60.01 8.44 10.90
CA THR A 90 59.96 7.22 11.72
C THR A 90 58.93 6.26 11.15
N LEU A 91 59.34 5.03 10.81
CA LEU A 91 58.43 3.96 10.42
C LEU A 91 57.63 3.52 11.65
N ARG A 92 56.35 3.87 11.67
CA ARG A 92 55.42 3.57 12.76
C ARG A 92 54.07 3.17 12.19
N PHE A 93 53.53 2.06 12.66
CA PHE A 93 52.13 1.69 12.44
C PHE A 93 51.27 2.29 13.55
N GLU A 94 50.10 2.83 13.19
CA GLU A 94 49.11 3.21 14.19
C GLU A 94 48.42 1.97 14.74
N GLN A 95 48.50 1.77 16.05
CA GLN A 95 47.97 0.60 16.74
C GLN A 95 46.73 1.01 17.54
N PRO A 96 45.53 0.47 17.22
CA PRO A 96 44.31 0.82 17.93
C PRO A 96 44.40 0.71 19.46
N SER A 97 45.13 -0.30 19.96
CA SER A 97 45.35 -0.54 21.39
C SER A 97 46.15 0.55 22.11
N THR A 98 46.84 1.43 21.38
CA THR A 98 47.63 2.53 21.96
C THR A 98 46.83 3.81 22.16
N TYR A 99 45.64 3.89 21.54
CA TYR A 99 44.73 5.01 21.75
C TYR A 99 43.83 4.75 22.96
N PRO A 100 43.56 5.76 23.80
CA PRO A 100 42.59 5.61 24.86
C PRO A 100 41.20 5.32 24.28
N ALA A 101 40.45 4.43 24.94
CA ALA A 101 39.07 4.15 24.57
C ALA A 101 38.20 5.41 24.71
N LEU A 102 37.21 5.54 23.83
CA LEU A 102 36.21 6.60 23.87
C LEU A 102 35.42 6.53 25.19
N SER A 103 35.41 7.66 25.91
CA SER A 103 34.67 7.83 27.15
C SER A 103 33.17 7.67 26.93
N THR A 104 32.49 7.04 27.88
CA THR A 104 31.03 6.89 27.88
C THR A 104 30.42 8.04 28.69
N TYR A 105 29.70 8.95 28.02
CA TYR A 105 29.06 10.10 28.66
C TYR A 105 27.91 9.65 29.57
N ARG A 106 27.85 10.24 30.76
CA ARG A 106 26.84 9.99 31.80
C ARG A 106 26.51 11.31 32.49
N ALA A 107 25.23 11.58 32.66
CA ALA A 107 24.69 12.75 33.35
C ALA A 107 24.21 12.40 34.77
N VAL A 108 23.66 11.20 34.95
CA VAL A 108 23.06 10.68 36.18
C VAL A 108 23.58 9.28 36.47
N ASP A 109 24.05 9.05 37.70
CA ASP A 109 24.56 7.75 38.15
C ASP A 109 23.45 6.71 38.41
N GLN A 110 23.85 5.49 38.74
CA GLN A 110 22.94 4.36 39.04
C GLN A 110 22.03 4.60 40.27
N HIS A 111 22.33 5.60 41.09
CA HIS A 111 21.54 6.00 42.26
C HIS A 111 20.58 7.15 41.95
N GLY A 112 20.55 7.65 40.72
CA GLY A 112 19.71 8.77 40.33
C GLY A 112 20.31 10.14 40.68
N VAL A 113 21.60 10.21 41.01
CA VAL A 113 22.29 11.45 41.38
C VAL A 113 22.95 12.06 40.14
N VAL A 114 22.78 13.37 39.95
CA VAL A 114 23.45 14.11 38.87
C VAL A 114 24.96 14.15 39.13
N VAL A 115 25.74 13.67 38.17
CA VAL A 115 27.21 13.63 38.23
C VAL A 115 27.89 14.55 37.24
N ASP A 116 27.17 15.00 36.21
CA ASP A 116 27.62 16.07 35.32
C ASP A 116 27.20 17.43 35.90
N PRO A 117 28.14 18.27 36.38
CA PRO A 117 27.82 19.57 36.97
C PRO A 117 27.29 20.59 35.94
N GLU A 118 27.53 20.37 34.64
CA GLU A 118 27.02 21.24 33.59
C GLU A 118 25.61 20.84 33.14
N PHE A 119 25.20 19.60 33.44
CA PHE A 119 23.88 19.08 33.09
C PHE A 119 22.76 19.79 33.86
N LYS A 120 21.76 20.27 33.12
CA LYS A 120 20.54 20.88 33.65
C LYS A 120 19.32 20.24 33.00
N PRO A 121 18.42 19.60 33.79
CA PRO A 121 17.15 19.09 33.28
C PRO A 121 16.33 20.22 32.64
N ASP A 122 15.87 20.01 31.41
CA ASP A 122 15.10 20.96 30.60
C ASP A 122 13.62 20.57 30.44
N LEU A 123 13.19 19.48 31.09
CA LEU A 123 11.81 19.01 31.10
C LEU A 123 11.15 19.34 32.45
N THR A 124 9.84 19.60 32.41
CA THR A 124 9.04 19.68 33.64
C THR A 124 8.86 18.30 34.25
N ASP A 125 8.52 18.25 35.54
CA ASP A 125 8.30 17.00 36.26
C ASP A 125 7.18 16.17 35.59
N GLU A 126 6.12 16.81 35.10
CA GLU A 126 5.02 16.15 34.37
C GLU A 126 5.51 15.53 33.06
N GLN A 127 6.39 16.22 32.33
CA GLN A 127 6.97 15.71 31.09
C GLN A 127 7.88 14.50 31.37
N VAL A 128 8.70 14.55 32.42
CA VAL A 128 9.53 13.40 32.83
C VAL A 128 8.66 12.22 33.24
N VAL A 129 7.61 12.45 34.03
CA VAL A 129 6.65 11.42 34.42
C VAL A 129 5.97 10.79 33.21
N LYS A 130 5.58 11.57 32.20
CA LYS A 130 5.02 11.02 30.96
C LYS A 130 6.02 10.08 30.26
N LEU A 131 7.27 10.51 30.08
CA LEU A 131 8.29 9.71 29.40
C LEU A 131 8.65 8.45 30.21
N TYR A 132 8.65 8.56 31.53
CA TYR A 132 8.78 7.40 32.41
C TYR A 132 7.64 6.39 32.23
N ARG A 133 6.40 6.88 32.14
CA ARG A 133 5.22 6.03 31.85
C ARG A 133 5.30 5.40 30.45
N ASP A 134 5.90 6.07 29.47
CA ASP A 134 6.15 5.49 28.14
C ASP A 134 7.15 4.31 28.25
N MET A 135 8.23 4.44 29.03
CA MET A 135 9.16 3.33 29.34
C MET A 135 8.48 2.17 30.08
N LEU A 136 7.66 2.47 31.10
CA LEU A 136 6.87 1.46 31.81
C LEU A 136 5.88 0.73 30.89
N THR A 137 5.27 1.46 29.95
CA THR A 137 4.33 0.89 28.98
C THR A 137 5.01 -0.17 28.13
N VAL A 138 6.19 0.14 27.58
CA VAL A 138 6.98 -0.81 26.81
C VAL A 138 7.35 -2.03 27.64
N SER A 139 7.87 -1.82 28.86
CA SER A 139 8.28 -2.91 29.76
C SER A 139 7.13 -3.86 30.11
N ILE A 140 5.94 -3.33 30.42
CA ILE A 140 4.76 -4.12 30.76
C ILE A 140 4.19 -4.83 29.53
N MET A 141 4.10 -4.13 28.39
CA MET A 141 3.65 -4.71 27.13
C MET A 141 4.54 -5.88 26.71
N ASP A 142 5.86 -5.70 26.79
CA ASP A 142 6.82 -6.71 26.37
C ASP A 142 6.67 -8.03 27.14
N LEU A 143 6.46 -7.96 28.45
CA LEU A 143 6.22 -9.15 29.27
C LEU A 143 4.94 -9.87 28.86
N ILE A 144 3.83 -9.15 28.70
CA ILE A 144 2.53 -9.74 28.36
C ILE A 144 2.57 -10.34 26.95
N MET A 145 3.18 -9.67 25.98
CA MET A 145 3.26 -10.16 24.60
C MET A 145 4.24 -11.32 24.44
N PHE A 146 5.33 -11.33 25.21
CA PHE A 146 6.22 -12.49 25.28
C PHE A 146 5.45 -13.74 25.76
N ASP A 147 4.67 -13.62 26.83
CA ASP A 147 3.84 -14.71 27.34
C ASP A 147 2.73 -15.11 26.35
N ALA A 148 2.11 -14.15 25.68
CA ALA A 148 1.11 -14.42 24.63
C ALA A 148 1.70 -15.23 23.47
N GLN A 149 2.94 -14.92 23.07
CA GLN A 149 3.66 -15.71 22.07
C GLN A 149 3.96 -17.13 22.59
N ARG A 150 4.35 -17.30 23.86
CA ARG A 150 4.55 -18.64 24.46
C ARG A 150 3.27 -19.49 24.51
N GLN A 151 2.10 -18.85 24.53
CA GLN A 151 0.79 -19.51 24.43
C GLN A 151 0.36 -19.80 22.99
N GLY A 152 1.17 -19.43 21.97
CA GLY A 152 0.84 -19.62 20.56
C GLY A 152 -0.16 -18.59 19.99
N ARG A 153 -0.47 -17.53 20.74
CA ARG A 153 -1.42 -16.49 20.30
C ARG A 153 -0.79 -15.48 19.34
N LEU A 154 0.52 -15.32 19.44
CA LEU A 154 1.35 -14.56 18.49
C LEU A 154 2.35 -15.53 17.86
N SER A 155 2.70 -15.32 16.58
CA SER A 155 3.71 -16.14 15.90
C SER A 155 5.13 -15.80 16.37
N PHE A 156 5.39 -14.53 16.69
CA PHE A 156 6.70 -14.02 17.05
C PHE A 156 6.59 -12.81 17.98
N TYR A 157 7.64 -12.54 18.75
CA TYR A 157 7.79 -11.31 19.54
C TYR A 157 9.26 -11.07 19.92
N MET A 158 9.62 -9.80 20.13
CA MET A 158 10.94 -9.35 20.59
C MET A 158 10.79 -8.38 21.75
N VAL A 159 11.53 -8.66 22.83
CA VAL A 159 11.53 -7.83 24.04
C VAL A 159 12.65 -6.79 23.96
N SER A 160 12.35 -5.56 24.37
CA SER A 160 13.27 -4.41 24.37
C SER A 160 13.85 -4.09 25.76
N ALA A 161 13.63 -4.95 26.75
CA ALA A 161 14.08 -4.78 28.13
C ALA A 161 15.60 -4.48 28.22
N GLY A 162 15.93 -3.37 28.90
CA GLY A 162 17.27 -2.80 28.99
C GLY A 162 17.49 -1.60 28.05
N GLU A 163 16.68 -1.48 26.99
CA GLU A 163 16.86 -0.49 25.92
C GLU A 163 15.76 0.59 25.90
N GLU A 164 14.91 0.62 26.94
CA GLU A 164 13.76 1.53 27.04
C GLU A 164 14.20 3.00 27.09
N ALA A 165 15.24 3.30 27.89
CA ALA A 165 15.76 4.66 27.97
C ALA A 165 16.32 5.13 26.63
N VAL A 166 17.08 4.28 25.93
CA VAL A 166 17.64 4.64 24.62
C VAL A 166 16.52 5.05 23.67
N SER A 167 15.48 4.22 23.54
CA SER A 167 14.38 4.47 22.62
C SER A 167 13.54 5.70 22.98
N VAL A 168 13.13 5.83 24.25
CA VAL A 168 12.23 6.93 24.67
C VAL A 168 12.98 8.26 24.77
N ALA A 169 14.21 8.27 25.28
CA ALA A 169 15.01 9.48 25.45
C ALA A 169 15.37 10.10 24.10
N THR A 170 15.87 9.32 23.14
CA THR A 170 16.19 9.86 21.81
C THR A 170 14.95 10.38 21.11
N ALA A 171 13.84 9.65 21.15
CA ALA A 171 12.59 10.07 20.53
C ALA A 171 12.04 11.38 21.13
N SER A 172 12.17 11.57 22.44
CA SER A 172 11.77 12.81 23.13
C SER A 172 12.56 14.07 22.75
N ALA A 173 13.73 13.90 22.11
CA ALA A 173 14.56 14.99 21.62
C ALA A 173 14.33 15.32 20.14
N LEU A 174 13.45 14.58 19.45
CA LEU A 174 13.08 14.80 18.06
C LEU A 174 11.87 15.72 17.93
N ALA A 175 11.80 16.45 16.83
CA ALA A 175 10.58 17.11 16.41
C ALA A 175 9.60 16.10 15.77
N PRO A 176 8.27 16.33 15.82
CA PRO A 176 7.28 15.45 15.18
C PRO A 176 7.53 15.23 13.68
N GLU A 177 8.09 16.22 13.00
CA GLU A 177 8.36 16.19 11.56
C GLU A 177 9.68 15.49 11.19
N ASP A 178 10.53 15.17 12.19
CA ASP A 178 11.77 14.41 11.94
C ASP A 178 11.42 12.97 11.55
N VAL A 179 12.14 12.44 10.55
CA VAL A 179 11.89 11.11 9.98
C VAL A 179 12.66 10.05 10.75
N VAL A 180 12.05 8.89 11.00
CA VAL A 180 12.66 7.81 11.77
C VAL A 180 12.73 6.51 10.98
N PHE A 181 13.89 5.87 11.04
CA PHE A 181 14.13 4.50 10.58
C PHE A 181 14.51 3.63 11.78
N CYS A 182 13.66 2.65 12.09
CA CYS A 182 13.87 1.69 13.18
C CYS A 182 14.45 0.37 12.66
N GLN A 183 14.91 -0.47 13.59
CA GLN A 183 15.38 -1.83 13.27
C GLN A 183 14.35 -2.88 13.69
N TYR A 184 14.06 -3.01 14.99
CA TYR A 184 13.02 -3.91 15.56
C TYR A 184 12.96 -3.90 17.11
N ARG A 185 13.74 -3.05 17.81
CA ARG A 185 13.68 -2.90 19.29
C ARG A 185 13.29 -1.49 19.73
N GLU A 186 12.71 -0.71 18.82
CA GLU A 186 12.40 0.70 19.02
C GLU A 186 10.95 0.93 19.47
N GLN A 187 10.31 -0.02 20.18
CA GLN A 187 8.94 0.14 20.70
C GLN A 187 8.77 1.45 21.49
N GLY A 188 9.80 1.86 22.23
CA GLY A 188 9.81 3.13 22.97
C GLY A 188 9.73 4.37 22.07
N VAL A 189 10.29 4.32 20.85
CA VAL A 189 10.20 5.42 19.88
C VAL A 189 8.76 5.55 19.39
N PHE A 190 8.13 4.42 19.02
CA PHE A 190 6.72 4.38 18.61
C PHE A 190 5.81 4.91 19.72
N LYS A 191 5.97 4.39 20.94
CA LYS A 191 5.15 4.81 22.09
C LYS A 191 5.32 6.29 22.40
N GLN A 192 6.55 6.81 22.44
CA GLN A 192 6.82 8.22 22.72
C GLN A 192 6.18 9.15 21.69
N ARG A 193 6.20 8.75 20.40
CA ARG A 193 5.62 9.52 19.30
C ARG A 193 4.10 9.43 19.19
N GLY A 194 3.45 8.58 19.98
CA GLY A 194 1.99 8.50 20.05
C GLY A 194 1.38 7.25 19.41
N PHE A 195 2.18 6.25 19.05
CA PHE A 195 1.67 4.96 18.60
C PHE A 195 0.86 4.31 19.73
N THR A 196 -0.40 4.00 19.45
CA THR A 196 -1.35 3.56 20.47
C THR A 196 -1.14 2.09 20.79
N LEU A 197 -1.66 1.65 21.95
CA LEU A 197 -1.68 0.21 22.27
C LEU A 197 -2.50 -0.57 21.23
N GLY A 198 -3.55 0.03 20.68
CA GLY A 198 -4.31 -0.57 19.57
C GLY A 198 -3.42 -0.80 18.35
N ASP A 199 -2.62 0.19 17.94
CA ASP A 199 -1.73 0.07 16.77
C ASP A 199 -0.69 -1.05 16.95
N PHE A 200 -0.09 -1.14 18.15
CA PHE A 200 0.81 -2.25 18.48
C PHE A 200 0.09 -3.60 18.34
N MET A 201 -1.05 -3.76 19.01
CA MET A 201 -1.75 -5.04 19.05
C MET A 201 -2.30 -5.43 17.68
N ASN A 202 -2.79 -4.49 16.88
CA ASN A 202 -3.32 -4.77 15.56
C ASN A 202 -2.25 -5.34 14.62
N GLN A 203 -1.03 -4.79 14.65
CA GLN A 203 0.11 -5.33 13.91
C GLN A 203 0.53 -6.70 14.43
N LEU A 204 0.62 -6.88 15.76
CA LEU A 204 1.02 -8.15 16.38
C LEU A 204 0.06 -9.30 16.06
N PHE A 205 -1.25 -9.03 16.05
CA PHE A 205 -2.27 -10.00 15.69
C PHE A 205 -2.52 -10.11 14.19
N ALA A 206 -1.84 -9.32 13.35
CA ALA A 206 -2.06 -9.27 11.89
C ALA A 206 -3.55 -9.15 11.53
N ASN A 207 -4.27 -8.28 12.24
CA ASN A 207 -5.72 -8.11 12.05
C ASN A 207 -6.02 -7.02 11.00
N ARG A 208 -7.28 -6.88 10.59
CA ARG A 208 -7.69 -5.94 9.51
C ARG A 208 -7.46 -4.46 9.82
N LYS A 209 -7.20 -4.11 11.09
CA LYS A 209 -6.87 -2.75 11.52
C LYS A 209 -5.35 -2.48 11.47
N ASP A 210 -4.54 -3.49 11.15
CA ASP A 210 -3.12 -3.28 10.86
C ASP A 210 -2.98 -2.50 9.54
N PRO A 211 -2.39 -1.30 9.53
CA PRO A 211 -2.10 -0.59 8.29
C PRO A 211 -1.14 -1.37 7.36
N GLY A 212 -0.35 -2.30 7.91
CA GLY A 212 0.48 -3.24 7.16
C GLY A 212 -0.28 -4.42 6.54
N LYS A 213 -1.62 -4.46 6.69
CA LYS A 213 -2.52 -5.50 6.17
C LYS A 213 -2.09 -6.93 6.57
N GLY A 214 -1.49 -7.11 7.75
CA GLY A 214 -1.08 -8.41 8.28
C GLY A 214 0.03 -9.12 7.48
N ARG A 215 0.76 -8.39 6.62
CA ARG A 215 1.74 -9.00 5.70
C ARG A 215 3.11 -9.25 6.31
N ASN A 216 3.49 -8.47 7.32
CA ASN A 216 4.79 -8.56 7.97
C ASN A 216 4.72 -9.37 9.26
N MET A 217 5.88 -9.92 9.66
CA MET A 217 6.04 -10.58 10.95
C MET A 217 5.69 -9.63 12.11
N PRO A 218 5.19 -10.13 13.25
CA PRO A 218 5.04 -9.32 14.46
C PRO A 218 6.30 -8.50 14.80
N VAL A 219 6.11 -7.30 15.37
CA VAL A 219 7.17 -6.32 15.71
C VAL A 219 7.70 -5.51 14.51
N HIS A 220 7.19 -5.75 13.30
CA HIS A 220 7.48 -4.91 12.13
C HIS A 220 6.53 -3.70 12.04
N TYR A 221 6.64 -2.82 13.03
CA TYR A 221 5.80 -1.62 13.10
C TYR A 221 6.20 -0.58 12.04
N GLY A 222 5.25 0.28 11.69
CA GLY A 222 5.43 1.44 10.81
C GLY A 222 4.29 2.43 11.01
N SER A 223 4.53 3.71 10.76
CA SER A 223 3.48 4.73 10.82
C SER A 223 3.83 5.93 9.94
N ARG A 224 3.01 6.15 8.91
CA ARG A 224 3.10 7.35 8.06
C ARG A 224 2.80 8.61 8.86
N GLU A 225 1.79 8.57 9.74
CA GLU A 225 1.37 9.72 10.54
C GLU A 225 2.45 10.18 11.53
N LEU A 226 3.22 9.24 12.08
CA LEU A 226 4.28 9.53 13.05
C LEU A 226 5.66 9.71 12.40
N ASN A 227 5.74 9.75 11.07
CA ASN A 227 6.97 9.81 10.28
C ASN A 227 7.97 8.69 10.62
N ILE A 228 7.48 7.47 10.83
CA ILE A 228 8.30 6.28 11.11
C ILE A 228 8.17 5.29 9.95
N HIS A 229 9.27 5.06 9.24
CA HIS A 229 9.31 4.06 8.17
C HIS A 229 9.08 2.65 8.71
N THR A 230 8.34 1.85 7.95
CA THR A 230 8.03 0.46 8.32
C THR A 230 9.31 -0.35 8.44
N ILE A 231 9.40 -1.09 9.55
CA ILE A 231 10.50 -2.01 9.84
C ILE A 231 10.55 -3.14 8.80
N SER A 232 11.77 -3.56 8.44
CA SER A 232 12.03 -4.76 7.65
C SER A 232 13.07 -5.65 8.34
N SER A 233 13.02 -6.96 8.10
CA SER A 233 13.94 -7.91 8.75
C SER A 233 15.42 -7.76 8.34
N PRO A 234 15.77 -7.51 7.05
CA PRO A 234 17.17 -7.41 6.63
C PRO A 234 17.91 -6.31 7.38
N LEU A 235 18.93 -6.70 8.14
CA LEU A 235 19.70 -5.79 8.98
C LEU A 235 20.39 -4.71 8.15
N ALA A 236 20.52 -3.52 8.73
CA ALA A 236 21.23 -2.35 8.19
C ALA A 236 20.70 -1.75 6.87
N THR A 237 19.80 -2.41 6.14
CA THR A 237 19.24 -1.91 4.87
C THR A 237 18.58 -0.53 5.00
N GLN A 238 18.03 -0.22 6.18
CA GLN A 238 17.42 1.06 6.49
C GLN A 238 18.44 2.21 6.63
N LEU A 239 19.72 1.92 6.85
CA LEU A 239 20.75 2.93 7.07
C LEU A 239 21.09 3.75 5.81
N PRO A 240 21.40 3.15 4.65
CA PRO A 240 21.61 3.92 3.42
C PRO A 240 20.31 4.60 2.95
N GLN A 241 19.15 3.99 3.22
CA GLN A 241 17.84 4.62 2.99
C GLN A 241 17.68 5.89 3.84
N ALA A 242 18.05 5.85 5.12
CA ALA A 242 18.05 7.00 6.01
C ALA A 242 18.98 8.12 5.50
N SER A 243 20.19 7.78 5.03
CA SER A 243 21.10 8.76 4.39
C SER A 243 20.47 9.43 3.17
N GLY A 244 19.77 8.65 2.34
CA GLY A 244 19.04 9.15 1.16
C GLY A 244 17.86 10.04 1.53
N ALA A 245 17.05 9.63 2.50
CA ALA A 245 15.94 10.44 3.02
C ALA A 245 16.46 11.77 3.61
N ALA A 246 17.54 11.74 4.37
CA ALA A 246 18.16 12.94 4.93
C ALA A 246 18.67 13.88 3.83
N TYR A 247 19.28 13.33 2.79
CA TYR A 247 19.68 14.10 1.62
C TYR A 247 18.47 14.76 0.95
N ALA A 248 17.35 14.04 0.79
CA ALA A 248 16.12 14.59 0.24
C ALA A 248 15.54 15.73 1.10
N LEU A 249 15.49 15.57 2.43
CA LEU A 249 15.05 16.63 3.35
C LEU A 249 15.89 17.90 3.21
N LYS A 250 17.21 17.75 3.07
CA LYS A 250 18.11 18.87 2.79
C LYS A 250 17.77 19.54 1.46
N ILE A 251 17.66 18.78 0.37
CA ILE A 251 17.37 19.35 -0.95
C ILE A 251 16.02 20.06 -0.96
N GLN A 252 14.99 19.50 -0.33
CA GLN A 252 13.67 20.13 -0.19
C GLN A 252 13.79 21.51 0.47
N ARG A 253 14.53 21.62 1.57
CA ARG A 253 14.73 22.92 2.26
C ARG A 253 15.62 23.88 1.47
N MET A 254 16.57 23.38 0.69
CA MET A 254 17.36 24.22 -0.22
C MET A 254 16.50 24.79 -1.37
N GLN A 255 15.51 24.02 -1.83
CA GLN A 255 14.55 24.45 -2.86
C GLN A 255 13.48 25.38 -2.29
N ASP A 256 13.00 25.10 -1.09
CA ASP A 256 12.02 25.91 -0.37
C ASP A 256 12.46 26.17 1.08
N PRO A 257 13.09 27.34 1.34
CA PRO A 257 13.53 27.73 2.68
C PRO A 257 12.42 27.92 3.71
N SER A 258 11.13 27.91 3.32
CA SER A 258 10.00 27.97 4.25
C SER A 258 9.76 26.64 4.97
N ILE A 259 10.16 25.50 4.37
CA ILE A 259 10.03 24.17 4.96
C ILE A 259 10.93 24.07 6.19
N PRO A 260 10.42 23.74 7.40
CA PRO A 260 11.24 23.70 8.60
C PRO A 260 12.43 22.72 8.49
N PRO A 261 13.57 23.02 9.16
CA PRO A 261 14.71 22.12 9.18
C PRO A 261 14.35 20.82 9.93
N ARG A 262 14.61 19.69 9.27
CA ARG A 262 14.30 18.33 9.76
C ARG A 262 15.53 17.44 9.64
N ILE A 263 15.61 16.44 10.52
CA ILE A 263 16.64 15.40 10.47
C ILE A 263 16.03 14.02 10.20
N VAL A 264 16.89 13.06 9.89
CA VAL A 264 16.58 11.64 9.99
C VAL A 264 17.26 11.05 11.23
N ALA A 265 16.54 10.24 12.00
CA ALA A 265 17.12 9.41 13.06
C ALA A 265 17.07 7.93 12.63
N ALA A 266 18.21 7.25 12.64
CA ALA A 266 18.34 5.87 12.16
C ALA A 266 18.92 4.97 13.25
N TYR A 267 18.12 3.99 13.71
CA TYR A 267 18.48 3.07 14.78
C TYR A 267 19.01 1.75 14.24
N PHE A 268 19.99 1.16 14.94
CA PHE A 268 20.57 -0.15 14.62
C PHE A 268 21.34 -0.71 15.81
N GLY A 269 21.43 -2.04 15.90
CA GLY A 269 22.32 -2.72 16.84
C GLY A 269 23.78 -2.75 16.38
N GLU A 270 24.72 -3.00 17.29
CA GLU A 270 26.15 -3.16 16.96
C GLU A 270 26.39 -4.35 16.03
N GLY A 271 25.51 -5.36 16.09
CA GLY A 271 25.49 -6.48 15.16
C GLY A 271 25.32 -6.03 13.71
N ALA A 272 24.32 -5.19 13.46
CA ALA A 272 24.01 -4.65 12.14
C ALA A 272 25.08 -3.69 11.62
N ALA A 273 25.89 -3.10 12.52
CA ALA A 273 27.01 -2.25 12.11
C ALA A 273 28.16 -3.03 11.42
N SER A 274 28.11 -4.37 11.40
CA SER A 274 29.04 -5.21 10.63
C SER A 274 28.58 -5.48 9.19
N GLU A 275 27.34 -5.11 8.84
CA GLU A 275 26.86 -5.22 7.45
C GLU A 275 27.51 -4.17 6.54
N GLY A 276 27.64 -4.48 5.24
CA GLY A 276 28.18 -3.56 4.24
C GLY A 276 27.37 -2.26 4.10
N ASP A 277 26.06 -2.33 4.34
CA ASP A 277 25.16 -1.18 4.26
C ASP A 277 25.44 -0.11 5.32
N PHE A 278 25.96 -0.49 6.50
CA PHE A 278 26.43 0.48 7.50
C PHE A 278 27.59 1.33 6.95
N HIS A 279 28.58 0.69 6.32
CA HIS A 279 29.69 1.39 5.67
C HIS A 279 29.20 2.34 4.57
N ALA A 280 28.31 1.86 3.69
CA ALA A 280 27.74 2.67 2.61
C ALA A 280 26.97 3.89 3.16
N ALA A 281 26.15 3.69 4.19
CA ALA A 281 25.33 4.73 4.80
C ALA A 281 26.17 5.88 5.38
N LEU A 282 27.19 5.55 6.18
CA LEU A 282 28.06 6.54 6.82
C LEU A 282 28.83 7.35 5.79
N ASN A 283 29.42 6.68 4.78
CA ASN A 283 30.20 7.36 3.76
C ASN A 283 29.35 8.31 2.91
N ILE A 284 28.16 7.86 2.47
CA ILE A 284 27.25 8.74 1.71
C ILE A 284 26.80 9.91 2.57
N ALA A 285 26.43 9.68 3.83
CA ALA A 285 25.98 10.74 4.71
C ALA A 285 27.05 11.81 4.96
N ALA A 286 28.32 11.40 5.15
CA ALA A 286 29.45 12.31 5.33
C ALA A 286 29.76 13.08 4.05
N THR A 287 29.99 12.38 2.94
CA THR A 287 30.37 13.00 1.66
C THR A 287 29.27 13.89 1.08
N ARG A 288 28.01 13.59 1.41
CA ARG A 288 26.85 14.39 0.98
C ARG A 288 26.33 15.32 2.04
N ALA A 289 26.96 15.48 3.21
CA ALA A 289 26.53 16.41 4.25
C ALA A 289 25.02 16.23 4.56
N CYS A 290 24.62 15.01 4.91
CA CYS A 290 23.24 14.66 5.19
C CYS A 290 22.87 14.98 6.65
N PRO A 291 21.71 15.62 6.92
CA PRO A 291 21.22 15.86 8.29
C PRO A 291 20.65 14.57 8.91
N VAL A 292 21.52 13.64 9.31
CA VAL A 292 21.14 12.33 9.86
C VAL A 292 21.86 12.04 11.18
N VAL A 293 21.16 11.44 12.12
CA VAL A 293 21.74 10.92 13.36
C VAL A 293 21.63 9.40 13.35
N PHE A 294 22.78 8.74 13.32
CA PHE A 294 22.93 7.30 13.45
C PHE A 294 22.98 6.93 14.93
N ILE A 295 22.08 6.07 15.38
CA ILE A 295 21.91 5.70 16.79
C ILE A 295 22.16 4.21 16.93
N CYS A 296 23.39 3.87 17.33
CA CYS A 296 23.79 2.50 17.60
C CYS A 296 23.39 2.09 19.02
N ARG A 297 22.61 1.02 19.15
CA ARG A 297 22.35 0.32 20.41
C ARG A 297 23.38 -0.79 20.54
N ASN A 298 24.40 -0.57 21.35
CA ASN A 298 25.42 -1.58 21.62
C ASN A 298 25.06 -2.30 22.92
N ASN A 299 24.42 -3.45 22.78
CA ASN A 299 23.91 -4.24 23.91
C ASN A 299 24.78 -5.47 24.23
N GLY A 300 25.93 -5.57 23.56
CA GLY A 300 26.94 -6.62 23.76
C GLY A 300 26.74 -7.90 22.94
N TYR A 301 25.60 -8.08 22.27
CA TYR A 301 25.27 -9.35 21.59
C TYR A 301 24.39 -9.21 20.32
N ALA A 302 24.86 -9.79 19.23
CA ALA A 302 24.09 -10.07 18.03
C ALA A 302 23.58 -11.53 18.03
N ILE A 303 22.33 -11.74 18.45
CA ILE A 303 21.78 -13.08 18.77
C ILE A 303 22.66 -13.75 19.83
N SER A 304 23.50 -14.72 19.44
CA SER A 304 24.47 -15.42 20.29
C SER A 304 25.89 -14.88 20.21
N THR A 305 26.20 -14.07 19.21
CA THR A 305 27.56 -13.59 18.93
C THR A 305 27.91 -12.43 19.88
N PRO A 306 28.89 -12.59 20.79
CA PRO A 306 29.35 -11.49 21.63
C PRO A 306 30.18 -10.48 20.81
N THR A 307 30.28 -9.24 21.28
CA THR A 307 31.02 -8.17 20.59
C THR A 307 32.48 -8.48 20.30
N LEU A 308 33.14 -9.31 21.12
CA LEU A 308 34.53 -9.76 20.89
C LEU A 308 34.71 -10.58 19.61
N GLU A 309 33.64 -11.21 19.13
CA GLU A 309 33.59 -11.93 17.85
C GLU A 309 32.98 -11.06 16.74
N GLN A 310 32.28 -9.99 17.10
CA GLN A 310 31.66 -9.07 16.14
C GLN A 310 32.65 -8.04 15.59
N TYR A 311 33.56 -7.53 16.41
CA TYR A 311 34.58 -6.56 16.01
C TYR A 311 35.77 -6.51 16.98
N ARG A 312 36.87 -5.88 16.55
CA ARG A 312 38.10 -5.70 17.34
C ARG A 312 38.47 -4.25 17.64
N GLY A 313 37.73 -3.29 17.07
CA GLY A 313 37.89 -1.87 17.37
C GLY A 313 37.23 -1.49 18.69
N ASP A 314 37.41 -0.23 19.09
CA ASP A 314 36.75 0.35 20.24
C ASP A 314 35.28 0.68 19.92
N GLY A 315 34.43 -0.36 19.94
CA GLY A 315 33.00 -0.25 19.65
C GLY A 315 32.68 0.25 18.24
N ILE A 316 31.49 0.81 18.10
CA ILE A 316 30.99 1.41 16.86
C ILE A 316 31.33 2.90 16.79
N ALA A 317 31.39 3.60 17.92
CA ALA A 317 31.72 5.04 17.97
C ALA A 317 33.06 5.35 17.31
N SER A 318 34.10 4.55 17.55
CA SER A 318 35.43 4.77 16.95
C SER A 318 35.42 4.77 15.41
N ARG A 319 34.44 4.09 14.78
CA ARG A 319 34.33 4.03 13.33
C ARG A 319 33.87 5.34 12.72
N GLY A 320 33.02 6.11 13.41
CA GLY A 320 32.48 7.38 12.90
C GLY A 320 33.58 8.40 12.58
N LEU A 321 34.62 8.44 13.41
CA LEU A 321 35.79 9.30 13.22
C LEU A 321 36.48 9.05 11.86
N GLY A 322 36.56 7.79 11.43
CA GLY A 322 37.17 7.40 10.15
C GLY A 322 36.41 7.93 8.92
N TYR A 323 35.12 8.25 9.04
CA TYR A 323 34.31 8.88 7.99
C TYR A 323 34.22 10.40 8.14
N GLY A 324 34.88 10.99 9.14
CA GLY A 324 34.75 12.41 9.46
C GLY A 324 33.39 12.76 10.10
N ILE A 325 32.77 11.82 10.80
CA ILE A 325 31.46 11.98 11.45
C ILE A 325 31.66 12.34 12.91
N GLU A 326 31.00 13.42 13.37
CA GLU A 326 30.98 13.78 14.78
C GLU A 326 30.33 12.64 15.59
N THR A 327 31.02 12.16 16.63
CA THR A 327 30.63 10.92 17.29
C THR A 327 30.70 11.04 18.81
N ILE A 328 29.76 10.40 19.50
CA ILE A 328 29.73 10.30 20.97
C ILE A 328 29.33 8.88 21.41
N ARG A 329 29.92 8.42 22.52
CA ARG A 329 29.46 7.23 23.25
C ARG A 329 28.75 7.66 24.53
N VAL A 330 27.60 7.08 24.81
CA VAL A 330 26.73 7.43 25.96
C VAL A 330 26.34 6.19 26.75
N ASP A 331 26.10 6.39 28.04
CA ASP A 331 25.46 5.37 28.88
C ASP A 331 23.99 5.25 28.47
N GLY A 332 23.63 4.15 27.82
CA GLY A 332 22.28 3.88 27.33
C GLY A 332 21.25 3.62 28.43
N ASN A 333 21.69 3.33 29.67
CA ASN A 333 20.82 3.18 30.83
C ASN A 333 20.56 4.54 31.53
N ASP A 334 21.30 5.58 31.17
CA ASP A 334 21.08 6.95 31.63
C ASP A 334 20.14 7.69 30.67
N PHE A 335 18.86 7.78 31.06
CA PHE A 335 17.85 8.52 30.30
C PHE A 335 18.30 9.96 29.95
N TRP A 336 18.93 10.65 30.90
CA TRP A 336 19.32 12.04 30.71
C TRP A 336 20.53 12.18 29.80
N ALA A 337 21.54 11.31 29.94
CA ALA A 337 22.71 11.33 29.05
C ALA A 337 22.32 11.05 27.59
N VAL A 338 21.47 10.05 27.36
CA VAL A 338 20.96 9.74 26.01
C VAL A 338 20.21 10.93 25.43
N ARG A 339 19.32 11.54 26.22
CA ARG A 339 18.51 12.67 25.75
C ARG A 339 19.36 13.90 25.42
N GLU A 340 20.33 14.24 26.27
CA GLU A 340 21.22 15.36 26.03
C GLU A 340 22.10 15.14 24.80
N ALA A 341 22.65 13.94 24.64
CA ALA A 341 23.41 13.58 23.45
C ALA A 341 22.55 13.68 22.19
N MET A 342 21.30 13.21 22.23
CA MET A 342 20.40 13.30 21.08
C MET A 342 20.01 14.75 20.74
N LYS A 343 19.74 15.60 21.75
CA LYS A 343 19.49 17.03 21.56
C LYS A 343 20.68 17.71 20.88
N LYS A 344 21.88 17.44 21.37
CA LYS A 344 23.12 17.98 20.80
C LYS A 344 23.33 17.46 19.38
N ALA A 345 23.16 16.16 19.15
CA ALA A 345 23.30 15.52 17.84
C ALA A 345 22.30 16.10 16.83
N ARG A 346 21.04 16.27 17.20
CA ARG A 346 20.03 16.92 16.35
C ARG A 346 20.44 18.33 15.97
N LYS A 347 20.91 19.13 16.93
CA LYS A 347 21.40 20.49 16.67
C LYS A 347 22.58 20.48 15.70
N LEU A 348 23.57 19.61 15.92
CA LEU A 348 24.75 19.46 15.06
C LEU A 348 24.35 19.02 13.65
N ALA A 349 23.43 18.07 13.53
CA ALA A 349 23.00 17.54 12.24
C ALA A 349 22.31 18.58 11.34
N LEU A 350 21.73 19.62 11.95
CA LEU A 350 21.12 20.75 11.24
C LEU A 350 22.08 21.91 10.91
N GLN A 351 23.31 21.88 11.43
CA GLN A 351 24.30 22.95 11.22
C GLN A 351 25.01 22.84 9.87
N ASP A 352 25.56 23.96 9.39
CA ASP A 352 26.42 24.08 8.21
C ASP A 352 25.88 23.40 6.93
N GLY A 353 24.55 23.40 6.76
CA GLY A 353 23.90 22.80 5.59
C GLY A 353 23.71 21.28 5.69
N GLY A 354 23.91 20.67 6.86
CA GLY A 354 23.66 19.26 7.15
C GLY A 354 24.92 18.51 7.53
N LYS A 355 24.89 17.75 8.63
CA LYS A 355 26.00 16.88 9.05
C LYS A 355 25.48 15.56 9.59
N PRO A 356 26.14 14.43 9.30
CA PRO A 356 25.87 13.21 10.04
C PRO A 356 26.43 13.29 11.45
N VAL A 357 25.75 12.64 12.40
CA VAL A 357 26.25 12.41 13.76
C VAL A 357 26.07 10.94 14.11
N LEU A 358 27.02 10.35 14.83
CA LEU A 358 26.93 8.99 15.35
C LEU A 358 26.83 9.00 16.89
N ILE A 359 25.82 8.34 17.43
CA ILE A 359 25.66 8.06 18.85
C ILE A 359 25.80 6.56 19.06
N GLU A 360 26.71 6.13 19.92
CA GLU A 360 26.76 4.76 20.44
C GLU A 360 26.23 4.73 21.87
N ALA A 361 25.04 4.17 22.07
CA ALA A 361 24.45 3.96 23.38
C ALA A 361 24.83 2.58 23.91
N MET A 362 25.63 2.56 24.98
CA MET A 362 26.06 1.34 25.66
C MET A 362 24.94 0.88 26.59
N THR A 363 24.38 -0.30 26.33
CA THR A 363 23.29 -0.88 27.11
C THR A 363 23.53 -2.38 27.31
N TYR A 364 22.55 -3.10 27.85
CA TYR A 364 22.61 -4.55 28.00
C TYR A 364 21.28 -5.19 27.61
N ARG A 365 21.35 -6.23 26.77
CA ARG A 365 20.17 -6.99 26.36
C ARG A 365 19.73 -7.95 27.47
N VAL A 366 18.87 -7.46 28.36
CA VAL A 366 18.40 -8.19 29.55
C VAL A 366 17.62 -9.45 29.19
N SER A 367 16.78 -9.39 28.15
CA SER A 367 15.97 -10.52 27.70
C SER A 367 16.72 -11.39 26.66
N HIS A 368 16.06 -12.47 26.23
CA HIS A 368 16.47 -13.24 25.06
C HIS A 368 16.50 -12.36 23.80
N HIS A 369 17.17 -12.83 22.74
CA HIS A 369 17.17 -12.11 21.46
C HIS A 369 15.73 -11.96 20.93
N SER A 370 14.98 -13.04 20.89
CA SER A 370 13.57 -13.05 20.53
C SER A 370 12.90 -14.23 21.21
N THR A 371 11.62 -14.42 20.96
CA THR A 371 10.89 -15.63 21.34
C THR A 371 11.41 -16.91 20.67
N SER A 372 12.21 -16.79 19.60
CA SER A 372 12.87 -17.91 18.92
C SER A 372 14.26 -18.24 19.48
N ASP A 373 14.69 -17.55 20.53
CA ASP A 373 16.03 -17.68 21.12
C ASP A 373 15.95 -18.09 22.60
N ASP A 374 16.88 -18.95 23.02
CA ASP A 374 17.18 -19.19 24.43
C ASP A 374 18.59 -18.71 24.74
N SER A 375 18.66 -17.53 25.33
CA SER A 375 19.94 -16.91 25.58
C SER A 375 20.79 -17.53 26.68
N PHE A 376 20.22 -18.41 27.50
CA PHE A 376 21.01 -19.12 28.52
C PHE A 376 21.87 -20.23 27.92
N ALA A 377 21.71 -20.53 26.63
CA ALA A 377 22.61 -21.40 25.90
C ALA A 377 24.00 -20.80 25.69
N TYR A 378 24.15 -19.47 25.75
CA TYR A 378 25.42 -18.77 25.44
C TYR A 378 25.74 -17.60 26.38
N ARG A 379 24.89 -17.30 27.37
CA ARG A 379 25.15 -16.26 28.41
C ARG A 379 24.90 -16.81 29.81
N ALA A 380 25.73 -16.39 30.76
CA ALA A 380 25.57 -16.79 32.15
C ALA A 380 24.34 -16.12 32.78
N LYS A 381 23.51 -16.88 33.50
CA LYS A 381 22.34 -16.34 34.23
C LYS A 381 22.74 -15.22 35.21
N VAL A 382 23.89 -15.38 35.88
CA VAL A 382 24.39 -14.42 36.88
C VAL A 382 24.68 -13.06 36.24
N GLU A 383 25.27 -13.04 35.05
CA GLU A 383 25.54 -11.81 34.29
C GLU A 383 24.25 -11.03 34.03
N VAL A 384 23.21 -11.71 33.54
CA VAL A 384 21.90 -11.11 33.24
C VAL A 384 21.23 -10.57 34.50
N GLU A 385 21.26 -11.33 35.60
CA GLU A 385 20.67 -10.90 36.87
C GLU A 385 21.39 -9.71 37.52
N ASP A 386 22.71 -9.62 37.34
CA ASP A 386 23.48 -8.45 37.77
C ASP A 386 23.07 -7.20 37.00
N TRP A 387 22.92 -7.26 35.67
CA TRP A 387 22.43 -6.13 34.87
C TRP A 387 20.99 -5.73 35.23
N LYS A 388 20.09 -6.70 35.47
CA LYS A 388 18.72 -6.42 35.93
C LYS A 388 18.68 -5.64 37.24
N ARG A 389 19.57 -5.97 38.19
CA ARG A 389 19.54 -5.41 39.56
C ARG A 389 20.35 -4.15 39.72
N ARG A 390 21.54 -4.11 39.14
CA ARG A 390 22.54 -3.06 39.39
C ARG A 390 22.29 -1.84 38.52
N ASP A 391 21.95 -2.06 37.25
CA ASP A 391 21.93 -0.96 36.29
C ASP A 391 20.80 -1.08 35.26
N ASN A 392 19.60 -0.69 35.69
CA ASN A 392 18.38 -0.71 34.89
C ASN A 392 17.88 0.73 34.62
N PRO A 393 17.53 1.08 33.36
CA PRO A 393 17.13 2.44 32.99
C PRO A 393 15.87 2.95 33.69
N ILE A 394 14.85 2.08 33.86
CA ILE A 394 13.60 2.41 34.55
C ILE A 394 13.88 2.67 36.02
N ALA A 395 14.64 1.79 36.69
CA ALA A 395 14.98 1.97 38.09
C ALA A 395 15.81 3.26 38.32
N ARG A 396 16.72 3.58 37.40
CA ARG A 396 17.58 4.76 37.50
C ARG A 396 16.79 6.07 37.39
N LEU A 397 15.93 6.20 36.37
CA LEU A 397 15.08 7.39 36.23
C LEU A 397 14.07 7.51 37.38
N ARG A 398 13.56 6.39 37.89
CA ARG A 398 12.69 6.36 39.07
C ARG A 398 13.35 6.98 40.30
N LYS A 399 14.57 6.54 40.66
CA LYS A 399 15.32 7.10 41.79
C LYS A 399 15.54 8.60 41.65
N TRP A 400 15.86 9.05 40.43
CA TRP A 400 16.01 10.48 40.14
C TRP A 400 14.71 11.26 40.39
N MET A 401 13.56 10.73 39.98
CA MET A 401 12.26 11.36 40.21
C MET A 401 11.82 11.33 41.69
N GLU A 402 12.11 10.24 42.40
CA GLU A 402 11.83 10.10 43.83
C GLU A 402 12.66 11.11 44.64
N ALA A 403 13.95 11.27 44.32
CA ALA A 403 14.81 12.28 44.95
C ALA A 403 14.33 13.72 44.71
N ARG A 404 13.61 13.95 43.61
CA ARG A 404 13.01 15.24 43.24
C ARG A 404 11.59 15.43 43.79
N GLY A 405 11.00 14.39 44.39
CA GLY A 405 9.66 14.41 44.99
C GLY A 405 8.50 14.35 43.99
N CYS A 406 8.77 14.14 42.69
CA CYS A 406 7.71 14.07 41.67
C CYS A 406 7.15 12.65 41.46
N TRP A 407 7.83 11.62 41.96
CA TRP A 407 7.40 10.21 41.91
C TRP A 407 7.49 9.53 43.29
N ASP A 408 6.66 8.52 43.52
CA ASP A 408 6.60 7.74 44.75
C ASP A 408 6.03 6.34 44.49
N GLU A 409 6.03 5.48 45.52
CA GLU A 409 5.55 4.09 45.42
C GLU A 409 4.05 3.99 45.10
N ALA A 410 3.23 4.95 45.56
CA ALA A 410 1.80 4.92 45.29
C ALA A 410 1.52 5.21 43.81
N LYS A 411 2.17 6.24 43.24
CA LYS A 411 2.12 6.57 41.81
C LYS A 411 2.68 5.46 40.94
N GLU A 412 3.76 4.81 41.37
CA GLU A 412 4.33 3.65 40.67
C GLU A 412 3.29 2.53 40.54
N LYS A 413 2.68 2.14 41.67
CA LYS A 413 1.70 1.07 41.71
C LYS A 413 0.50 1.40 40.82
N GLU A 414 -0.04 2.61 40.96
CA GLU A 414 -1.15 3.08 40.13
C GLU A 414 -0.80 3.05 38.64
N ALA A 415 0.39 3.55 38.26
CA ALA A 415 0.83 3.57 36.88
C ALA A 415 0.93 2.16 36.29
N ARG A 416 1.58 1.23 37.01
CA ARG A 416 1.72 -0.17 36.57
C ARG A 416 0.36 -0.86 36.43
N ASP A 417 -0.52 -0.69 37.42
CA ASP A 417 -1.85 -1.30 37.41
C ASP A 417 -2.70 -0.74 36.26
N SER A 418 -2.67 0.59 36.04
CA SER A 418 -3.38 1.21 34.93
C SER A 418 -2.86 0.76 33.58
N ILE A 419 -1.54 0.83 33.36
CA ILE A 419 -0.92 0.43 32.10
C ILE A 419 -1.21 -1.04 31.81
N ARG A 420 -1.11 -1.93 32.81
CA ARG A 420 -1.42 -3.34 32.63
C ARG A 420 -2.86 -3.56 32.20
N ARG A 421 -3.82 -2.85 32.83
CA ARG A 421 -5.24 -2.91 32.41
C ARG A 421 -5.41 -2.45 30.96
N ASP A 422 -4.78 -1.34 30.59
CA ASP A 422 -4.91 -0.76 29.24
C ASP A 422 -4.30 -1.69 28.17
N VAL A 423 -3.14 -2.30 28.46
CA VAL A 423 -2.51 -3.30 27.58
C VAL A 423 -3.41 -4.53 27.39
N LEU A 424 -3.95 -5.09 28.49
CA LEU A 424 -4.84 -6.25 28.42
C LEU A 424 -6.15 -5.96 27.70
N LYS A 425 -6.68 -4.74 27.86
CA LYS A 425 -7.86 -4.27 27.12
C LYS A 425 -7.57 -4.24 25.62
N ALA A 426 -6.53 -3.53 25.19
CA ALA A 426 -6.16 -3.42 23.77
C ALA A 426 -5.86 -4.80 23.15
N PHE A 427 -5.18 -5.66 23.90
CA PHE A 427 -4.91 -7.04 23.52
C PHE A 427 -6.19 -7.86 23.29
N SER A 428 -7.15 -7.81 24.24
CA SER A 428 -8.42 -8.52 24.08
C SER A 428 -9.27 -7.98 22.93
N GLU A 429 -9.21 -6.67 22.66
CA GLU A 429 -9.90 -6.05 21.53
C GLU A 429 -9.29 -6.49 20.19
N ALA A 430 -7.95 -6.50 20.09
CA ALA A 430 -7.24 -6.88 18.88
C ALA A 430 -7.33 -8.38 18.55
N GLU A 431 -7.37 -9.26 19.55
CA GLU A 431 -7.52 -10.70 19.32
C GLU A 431 -8.89 -11.06 18.73
N LYS A 432 -9.94 -10.37 19.16
CA LYS A 432 -11.31 -10.62 18.66
C LYS A 432 -11.51 -10.07 17.25
N GLU A 433 -10.59 -9.25 16.77
CA GLU A 433 -10.69 -8.61 15.47
C GLU A 433 -10.34 -9.59 14.35
N LYS A 434 -11.08 -9.50 13.24
CA LYS A 434 -10.82 -10.34 12.08
C LYS A 434 -9.49 -10.02 11.41
N LYS A 435 -8.89 -11.01 10.78
CA LYS A 435 -7.78 -10.86 9.83
C LYS A 435 -8.23 -10.04 8.61
N PRO A 436 -7.32 -9.35 7.90
CA PRO A 436 -7.63 -8.69 6.63
C PRO A 436 -8.22 -9.68 5.62
N PRO A 437 -8.96 -9.23 4.60
CA PRO A 437 -9.43 -10.11 3.53
C PRO A 437 -8.27 -10.83 2.84
N VAL A 438 -8.45 -12.12 2.51
CA VAL A 438 -7.39 -12.94 1.87
C VAL A 438 -6.83 -12.30 0.60
N ARG A 439 -7.68 -11.61 -0.18
CA ARG A 439 -7.27 -10.87 -1.40
C ARG A 439 -6.14 -9.87 -1.18
N THR A 440 -5.99 -9.35 0.05
CA THR A 440 -4.95 -8.36 0.37
C THR A 440 -3.54 -8.92 0.16
N MET A 441 -3.35 -10.24 0.05
CA MET A 441 -2.04 -10.82 -0.32
C MET A 441 -1.56 -10.40 -1.72
N PHE A 442 -2.47 -10.03 -2.64
CA PHE A 442 -2.13 -9.60 -4.01
C PHE A 442 -2.02 -8.08 -4.17
N GLU A 443 -2.62 -7.33 -3.25
CA GLU A 443 -2.63 -5.87 -3.28
C GLU A 443 -1.28 -5.28 -2.87
N ASP A 444 -1.01 -4.04 -3.27
CA ASP A 444 0.20 -3.25 -2.95
C ASP A 444 1.54 -3.93 -3.30
N VAL A 445 1.54 -5.04 -4.05
CA VAL A 445 2.72 -5.56 -4.74
C VAL A 445 3.22 -4.51 -5.74
N TYR A 446 2.27 -3.90 -6.45
CA TYR A 446 2.42 -2.67 -7.22
C TYR A 446 1.28 -1.71 -6.82
N GLU A 447 1.38 -0.43 -7.21
CA GLU A 447 0.33 0.56 -6.97
C GLU A 447 -1.01 0.13 -7.58
N GLU A 448 -0.98 -0.42 -8.80
CA GLU A 448 -2.12 -1.03 -9.46
C GLU A 448 -1.90 -2.54 -9.63
N LEU A 449 -2.96 -3.34 -9.42
CA LEU A 449 -2.93 -4.78 -9.68
C LEU A 449 -2.67 -5.07 -11.15
N THR A 450 -1.58 -5.79 -11.43
CA THR A 450 -1.26 -6.26 -12.78
C THR A 450 -2.28 -7.30 -13.27
N PRO A 451 -2.42 -7.50 -14.59
CA PRO A 451 -3.29 -8.55 -15.14
C PRO A 451 -2.99 -9.95 -14.56
N ASP A 452 -1.72 -10.26 -14.33
CA ASP A 452 -1.28 -11.53 -13.75
C ASP A 452 -1.72 -11.67 -12.29
N LEU A 453 -1.56 -10.62 -11.47
CA LEU A 453 -2.03 -10.62 -10.08
C LEU A 453 -3.55 -10.75 -10.00
N LYS A 454 -4.29 -10.09 -10.92
CA LYS A 454 -5.75 -10.28 -11.03
C LYS A 454 -6.10 -11.73 -11.41
N SER A 455 -5.32 -12.35 -12.29
CA SER A 455 -5.51 -13.75 -12.69
C SER A 455 -5.25 -14.71 -11.53
N GLN A 456 -4.15 -14.54 -10.81
CA GLN A 456 -3.80 -15.34 -9.63
C GLN A 456 -4.85 -15.19 -8.52
N MET A 457 -5.38 -13.98 -8.32
CA MET A 457 -6.46 -13.73 -7.36
C MET A 457 -7.75 -14.48 -7.75
N ARG A 458 -8.09 -14.52 -9.04
CA ARG A 458 -9.22 -15.32 -9.55
C ARG A 458 -8.98 -16.82 -9.39
N GLU A 459 -7.76 -17.28 -9.64
CA GLU A 459 -7.37 -18.68 -9.44
C GLU A 459 -7.51 -19.09 -7.96
N LEU A 460 -7.02 -18.26 -7.03
CA LEU A 460 -7.19 -18.50 -5.60
C LEU A 460 -8.68 -18.60 -5.24
N LYS A 461 -9.52 -17.68 -5.73
CA LYS A 461 -10.97 -17.75 -5.50
C LYS A 461 -11.55 -19.08 -5.97
N SER A 462 -11.22 -19.51 -7.19
CA SER A 462 -11.67 -20.80 -7.72
C SER A 462 -11.20 -21.99 -6.88
N GLN A 463 -9.98 -21.94 -6.32
CA GLN A 463 -9.48 -22.96 -5.41
C GLN A 463 -10.26 -22.99 -4.09
N LEU A 464 -10.54 -21.83 -3.49
CA LEU A 464 -11.31 -21.72 -2.25
C LEU A 464 -12.75 -22.19 -2.42
N GLU A 465 -13.36 -21.96 -3.58
CA GLU A 465 -14.70 -22.46 -3.92
C GLU A 465 -14.72 -23.97 -4.16
N ARG A 466 -13.66 -24.52 -4.78
CA ARG A 466 -13.53 -25.95 -5.08
C ARG A 466 -13.18 -26.78 -3.84
N TYR A 467 -12.40 -26.23 -2.92
CA TYR A 467 -11.92 -26.90 -1.71
C TYR A 467 -12.31 -26.13 -0.44
N PRO A 468 -13.62 -25.91 -0.21
CA PRO A 468 -14.08 -25.02 0.86
C PRO A 468 -13.67 -25.49 2.26
N ASP A 469 -13.54 -26.80 2.46
CA ASP A 469 -13.27 -27.41 3.77
C ASP A 469 -11.78 -27.59 4.06
N GLU A 470 -10.90 -27.31 3.10
CA GLU A 470 -9.45 -27.38 3.26
C GLU A 470 -8.85 -26.07 3.82
N TYR A 471 -9.63 -24.98 3.85
CA TYR A 471 -9.19 -23.67 4.32
C TYR A 471 -10.12 -23.13 5.41
N ASP A 472 -9.57 -22.83 6.58
CA ASP A 472 -10.28 -22.10 7.62
C ASP A 472 -10.19 -20.58 7.36
N LEU A 473 -11.27 -20.03 6.82
CA LEU A 473 -11.39 -18.59 6.53
C LEU A 473 -12.28 -17.86 7.54
N GLY A 474 -12.73 -18.52 8.61
CA GLY A 474 -13.66 -17.92 9.58
C GLY A 474 -13.11 -16.66 10.25
N GLU A 475 -11.80 -16.63 10.48
CA GLU A 475 -11.08 -15.52 11.09
C GLU A 475 -10.83 -14.34 10.14
N PHE A 476 -11.02 -14.51 8.82
CA PHE A 476 -10.76 -13.47 7.82
C PHE A 476 -12.00 -12.61 7.55
N GLU A 477 -11.80 -11.31 7.34
CA GLU A 477 -12.86 -10.41 6.87
C GLU A 477 -13.32 -10.82 5.46
N GLY A 478 -14.64 -10.92 5.28
CA GLY A 478 -15.26 -11.51 4.07
C GLY A 478 -15.29 -13.05 4.05
N GLY A 479 -14.48 -13.74 4.86
CA GLY A 479 -14.45 -15.20 4.91
C GLY A 479 -14.24 -15.83 3.53
N ARG A 480 -15.12 -16.77 3.15
CA ARG A 480 -15.15 -17.37 1.80
C ARG A 480 -15.67 -16.39 0.74
N GLU A 481 -16.58 -15.51 1.12
CA GLU A 481 -17.14 -14.44 0.28
C GLU A 481 -16.24 -13.21 0.31
N THR A 482 -14.93 -13.40 0.12
CA THR A 482 -14.04 -12.27 -0.15
C THR A 482 -14.65 -11.53 -1.35
N PRO A 483 -15.13 -10.28 -1.17
CA PRO A 483 -15.94 -9.65 -2.19
C PRO A 483 -15.17 -9.64 -3.51
N GLU A 484 -15.89 -9.88 -4.61
CA GLU A 484 -15.39 -9.49 -5.91
C GLU A 484 -14.83 -8.06 -5.83
N TYR A 485 -13.87 -7.77 -6.69
CA TYR A 485 -13.71 -6.38 -7.13
C TYR A 485 -15.08 -5.94 -7.68
N ALA A 486 -15.85 -5.28 -6.81
CA ALA A 486 -17.24 -4.80 -6.93
C ALA A 486 -18.39 -5.85 -6.96
N ILE A 487 -19.02 -6.06 -5.79
CA ILE A 487 -20.48 -6.30 -5.70
C ILE A 487 -21.19 -4.92 -5.76
N PRO A 488 -22.35 -4.76 -6.43
CA PRO A 488 -22.98 -3.46 -6.65
C PRO A 488 -23.44 -2.82 -5.34
N ASP A 489 -22.86 -1.67 -5.01
CA ASP A 489 -23.38 -0.77 -4.00
C ASP A 489 -24.26 0.27 -4.74
N PRO A 490 -25.58 0.32 -4.49
CA PRO A 490 -26.46 1.27 -5.16
C PRO A 490 -26.12 2.74 -4.85
N SER A 491 -25.33 3.00 -3.81
CA SER A 491 -24.78 4.33 -3.49
C SER A 491 -23.45 4.65 -4.20
N ARG A 492 -22.89 3.68 -4.95
CA ARG A 492 -21.63 3.87 -5.69
C ARG A 492 -21.80 4.98 -6.74
N PRO A 493 -20.87 5.95 -6.80
CA PRO A 493 -20.90 6.97 -7.82
C PRO A 493 -20.63 6.38 -9.21
N THR A 494 -21.46 6.77 -10.16
CA THR A 494 -21.38 6.52 -11.60
C THR A 494 -21.74 7.81 -12.34
N HIS A 495 -22.03 7.70 -13.64
CA HIS A 495 -22.15 8.84 -14.54
C HIS A 495 -23.43 8.80 -15.38
N PHE A 496 -24.15 9.93 -15.41
CA PHE A 496 -25.26 10.19 -16.33
C PHE A 496 -24.90 11.42 -17.17
N GLY A 497 -24.66 11.24 -18.47
CA GLY A 497 -24.12 12.32 -19.29
C GLY A 497 -22.76 12.77 -18.74
N PHE A 498 -22.54 14.08 -18.52
CA PHE A 498 -21.38 14.61 -17.80
C PHE A 498 -21.52 14.68 -16.26
N GLU A 499 -22.70 14.42 -15.71
CA GLU A 499 -22.96 14.46 -14.26
C GLU A 499 -22.45 13.20 -13.55
N THR A 500 -22.18 13.32 -12.24
CA THR A 500 -21.91 12.18 -11.35
C THR A 500 -23.16 11.91 -10.53
N VAL A 501 -23.68 10.68 -10.62
CA VAL A 501 -24.92 10.22 -9.97
C VAL A 501 -24.67 8.85 -9.36
N THR A 502 -25.49 8.37 -8.44
CA THR A 502 -25.37 6.99 -7.93
C THR A 502 -25.84 5.95 -8.96
N GLU A 503 -25.43 4.69 -8.80
CA GLU A 503 -25.89 3.60 -9.68
C GLU A 503 -27.42 3.44 -9.67
N GLY A 504 -28.07 3.70 -8.53
CA GLY A 504 -29.54 3.75 -8.44
C GLY A 504 -30.14 4.89 -9.27
N GLU A 505 -29.64 6.12 -9.10
CA GLU A 505 -30.13 7.30 -9.81
C GLU A 505 -29.92 7.22 -11.32
N LYS A 506 -28.78 6.67 -11.77
CA LYS A 506 -28.51 6.47 -13.20
C LYS A 506 -29.59 5.61 -13.85
N ARG A 507 -30.00 4.52 -13.19
CA ARG A 507 -31.02 3.59 -13.70
C ARG A 507 -32.35 4.30 -13.93
N GLU A 508 -32.81 5.10 -12.96
CA GLU A 508 -34.07 5.84 -13.07
C GLU A 508 -34.05 6.90 -14.17
N ARG A 509 -32.96 7.66 -14.29
CA ARG A 509 -32.85 8.71 -15.31
C ARG A 509 -32.78 8.15 -16.74
N VAL A 510 -32.04 7.06 -16.92
CA VAL A 510 -31.98 6.35 -18.21
C VAL A 510 -33.36 5.80 -18.59
N ALA A 511 -34.13 5.30 -17.62
CA ALA A 511 -35.51 4.83 -17.85
C ALA A 511 -36.43 5.93 -18.38
N GLY A 512 -36.33 7.14 -17.82
CA GLY A 512 -37.11 8.30 -18.27
C GLY A 512 -36.83 8.65 -19.73
N VAL A 513 -35.55 8.68 -20.12
CA VAL A 513 -35.11 8.98 -21.50
C VAL A 513 -35.68 7.97 -22.50
N PHE A 514 -35.61 6.67 -22.23
CA PHE A 514 -36.07 5.66 -23.19
C PHE A 514 -37.60 5.54 -23.27
N THR A 515 -38.31 5.86 -22.19
CA THR A 515 -39.77 5.92 -22.19
C THR A 515 -40.29 7.10 -23.03
N SER A 516 -39.64 8.28 -22.97
CA SER A 516 -40.06 9.45 -23.75
C SER A 516 -39.83 9.30 -25.26
N VAL A 517 -38.78 8.55 -25.66
CA VAL A 517 -38.41 8.40 -27.08
C VAL A 517 -38.90 7.11 -27.74
N ALA A 518 -39.57 6.21 -27.02
CA ALA A 518 -39.90 4.86 -27.52
C ALA A 518 -40.65 4.85 -28.88
N GLU A 519 -41.66 5.71 -29.07
CA GLU A 519 -42.45 5.78 -30.30
C GLU A 519 -41.76 6.50 -31.48
N SER A 520 -40.74 7.31 -31.17
CA SER A 520 -40.00 8.15 -32.11
C SER A 520 -38.58 7.64 -32.39
N TYR A 521 -38.10 6.65 -31.62
CA TYR A 521 -36.72 6.15 -31.62
C TYR A 521 -36.20 5.77 -33.01
N ASP A 522 -36.96 4.96 -33.76
CA ASP A 522 -36.52 4.51 -35.09
C ASP A 522 -36.50 5.65 -36.11
N ARG A 523 -37.51 6.53 -36.09
CA ARG A 523 -37.59 7.72 -36.97
C ARG A 523 -36.44 8.67 -36.71
N MET A 524 -36.08 8.84 -35.43
CA MET A 524 -34.99 9.71 -35.06
C MET A 524 -33.64 9.11 -35.43
N ASN A 525 -33.43 7.81 -35.24
CA ASN A 525 -32.21 7.15 -35.71
C ASN A 525 -32.02 7.29 -37.22
N ASP A 526 -33.10 7.19 -38.00
CA ASP A 526 -33.08 7.43 -39.44
C ASP A 526 -32.68 8.88 -39.78
N LEU A 527 -33.25 9.86 -39.08
CA LEU A 527 -32.97 11.27 -39.31
C LEU A 527 -31.53 11.64 -38.91
N MET A 528 -31.09 11.24 -37.71
CA MET A 528 -29.77 11.57 -37.19
C MET A 528 -28.68 10.92 -38.02
N SER A 529 -28.82 9.64 -38.39
CA SER A 529 -27.78 8.96 -39.16
C SER A 529 -27.93 9.14 -40.67
N PHE A 530 -28.92 9.89 -41.17
CA PHE A 530 -29.33 9.88 -42.57
C PHE A 530 -29.53 8.46 -43.14
N GLY A 531 -30.10 7.56 -42.33
CA GLY A 531 -30.32 6.15 -42.67
C GLY A 531 -29.08 5.25 -42.66
N TRP A 532 -27.86 5.80 -42.48
CA TRP A 532 -26.61 5.05 -42.52
C TRP A 532 -26.50 3.93 -41.46
N HIS A 533 -27.12 4.12 -40.29
CA HIS A 533 -27.13 3.10 -39.24
C HIS A 533 -27.77 1.78 -39.69
N ARG A 534 -28.67 1.80 -40.70
CA ARG A 534 -29.28 0.59 -41.27
C ARG A 534 -28.24 -0.30 -41.93
N VAL A 535 -27.26 0.30 -42.61
CA VAL A 535 -26.13 -0.41 -43.24
C VAL A 535 -25.28 -1.11 -42.18
N TRP A 536 -25.00 -0.43 -41.07
CA TRP A 536 -24.28 -1.03 -39.94
C TRP A 536 -25.03 -2.21 -39.33
N LYS A 537 -26.35 -2.08 -39.13
CA LYS A 537 -27.19 -3.16 -38.59
C LYS A 537 -27.29 -4.36 -39.55
N ASP A 538 -27.44 -4.11 -40.86
CA ASP A 538 -27.42 -5.17 -41.88
C ASP A 538 -26.08 -5.90 -41.91
N HIS A 539 -24.97 -5.15 -41.90
CA HIS A 539 -23.63 -5.73 -41.85
C HIS A 539 -23.39 -6.52 -40.56
N PHE A 540 -23.83 -5.99 -39.42
CA PHE A 540 -23.76 -6.69 -38.13
C PHE A 540 -24.45 -8.05 -38.19
N VAL A 541 -25.72 -8.09 -38.62
CA VAL A 541 -26.48 -9.35 -38.74
C VAL A 541 -25.87 -10.29 -39.78
N ALA A 542 -25.46 -9.78 -40.94
CA ALA A 542 -24.81 -10.58 -41.97
C ALA A 542 -23.49 -11.21 -41.46
N SER A 543 -22.72 -10.46 -40.67
CA SER A 543 -21.46 -10.93 -40.08
C SER A 543 -21.64 -12.01 -38.99
N LEU A 544 -22.85 -12.18 -38.46
CA LEU A 544 -23.22 -13.24 -37.52
C LEU A 544 -23.81 -14.45 -38.24
N ASN A 545 -24.36 -14.25 -39.44
CA ASN A 545 -24.95 -15.25 -40.31
C ASN A 545 -25.86 -16.27 -39.58
N PRO A 546 -26.89 -15.80 -38.85
CA PRO A 546 -27.73 -16.67 -38.03
C PRO A 546 -28.46 -17.72 -38.87
N GLY A 547 -28.62 -18.93 -38.33
CA GLY A 547 -29.22 -20.06 -39.03
C GLY A 547 -28.32 -20.78 -40.03
N PHE A 548 -27.11 -20.29 -40.32
CA PHE A 548 -26.16 -20.96 -41.20
C PHE A 548 -25.43 -22.11 -40.48
N SER A 549 -25.37 -23.28 -41.13
CA SER A 549 -24.59 -24.43 -40.70
C SER A 549 -23.90 -25.04 -41.92
N PRO A 550 -22.54 -25.05 -41.98
CA PRO A 550 -21.81 -25.57 -43.15
C PRO A 550 -21.92 -27.09 -43.31
N LEU A 551 -22.54 -27.80 -42.36
CA LEU A 551 -22.63 -29.26 -42.30
C LEU A 551 -24.02 -29.82 -42.63
N THR A 552 -25.02 -28.98 -42.89
CA THR A 552 -26.41 -29.46 -42.94
C THR A 552 -27.22 -28.87 -44.08
N SER A 553 -27.40 -29.66 -45.14
CA SER A 553 -28.49 -29.52 -46.13
C SER A 553 -29.82 -30.11 -45.61
N GLY A 554 -29.96 -30.28 -44.29
CA GLY A 554 -31.07 -30.95 -43.58
C GLY A 554 -31.21 -30.45 -42.13
N PRO A 555 -32.10 -31.02 -41.29
CA PRO A 555 -32.30 -30.58 -39.91
C PRO A 555 -31.01 -30.64 -39.09
N ASP A 556 -30.66 -29.56 -38.39
CA ASP A 556 -29.41 -29.48 -37.61
C ASP A 556 -29.42 -30.49 -36.44
N PRO A 557 -28.45 -31.43 -36.36
CA PRO A 557 -28.38 -32.40 -35.26
C PRO A 557 -28.13 -31.78 -33.88
N ARG A 558 -27.79 -30.48 -33.81
CA ARG A 558 -27.58 -29.73 -32.55
C ARG A 558 -28.85 -29.13 -31.95
N GLY A 559 -30.01 -29.30 -32.59
CA GLY A 559 -31.27 -28.69 -32.17
C GLY A 559 -31.43 -27.24 -32.65
N PRO A 560 -32.55 -26.57 -32.30
CA PRO A 560 -32.82 -25.20 -32.72
C PRO A 560 -31.78 -24.22 -32.16
N GLN A 561 -31.29 -23.29 -32.98
CA GLN A 561 -30.42 -22.20 -32.53
C GLN A 561 -31.26 -21.17 -31.75
N HIS A 562 -30.84 -20.88 -30.52
CA HIS A 562 -31.47 -19.90 -29.65
C HIS A 562 -30.65 -18.61 -29.62
N ILE A 563 -31.28 -17.49 -29.98
CA ILE A 563 -30.66 -16.17 -30.00
C ILE A 563 -31.33 -15.29 -28.95
N LEU A 564 -30.53 -14.57 -28.16
CA LEU A 564 -30.98 -13.59 -27.18
C LEU A 564 -30.54 -12.20 -27.62
N ASP A 565 -31.50 -11.33 -27.93
CA ASP A 565 -31.27 -9.94 -28.35
C ASP A 565 -31.58 -8.98 -27.21
N ILE A 566 -30.55 -8.43 -26.58
CA ILE A 566 -30.62 -7.62 -25.36
C ILE A 566 -30.58 -6.14 -25.70
N ALA A 567 -31.39 -5.35 -24.98
CA ALA A 567 -31.75 -3.99 -25.36
C ALA A 567 -32.36 -3.96 -26.78
N GLY A 568 -33.07 -5.03 -27.14
CA GLY A 568 -33.62 -5.23 -28.48
C GLY A 568 -34.88 -4.40 -28.73
N GLY A 569 -35.53 -3.92 -27.66
CA GLY A 569 -36.68 -3.00 -27.68
C GLY A 569 -37.67 -3.22 -28.83
N THR A 570 -37.56 -2.37 -29.86
CA THR A 570 -38.44 -2.31 -31.04
C THR A 570 -38.30 -3.49 -32.02
N GLY A 571 -37.38 -4.42 -31.76
CA GLY A 571 -37.20 -5.67 -32.48
C GLY A 571 -36.40 -5.59 -33.79
N ASP A 572 -35.75 -4.46 -34.09
CA ASP A 572 -35.06 -4.25 -35.38
C ASP A 572 -33.99 -5.31 -35.68
N ILE A 573 -33.07 -5.58 -34.74
CA ILE A 573 -32.02 -6.60 -34.91
C ILE A 573 -32.63 -8.01 -34.95
N ALA A 574 -33.50 -8.34 -33.99
CA ALA A 574 -34.22 -9.62 -33.97
C ALA A 574 -34.95 -9.95 -35.28
N PHE A 575 -35.66 -8.98 -35.88
CA PHE A 575 -36.38 -9.20 -37.14
C PHE A 575 -35.43 -9.43 -38.31
N ARG A 576 -34.31 -8.71 -38.36
CA ARG A 576 -33.24 -8.94 -39.35
C ARG A 576 -32.63 -10.33 -39.19
N MET A 577 -32.35 -10.76 -37.95
CA MET A 577 -31.81 -12.09 -37.66
C MET A 577 -32.78 -13.19 -38.10
N LEU A 578 -34.07 -13.06 -37.82
CA LEU A 578 -35.09 -14.02 -38.27
C LEU A 578 -35.24 -14.06 -39.79
N ARG A 579 -35.23 -12.90 -40.46
CA ARG A 579 -35.25 -12.85 -41.92
C ARG A 579 -34.04 -13.58 -42.51
N THR A 580 -32.84 -13.30 -42.00
CA THR A 580 -31.61 -13.97 -42.46
C THR A 580 -31.66 -15.47 -42.21
N ALA A 581 -32.05 -15.90 -41.01
CA ALA A 581 -32.13 -17.31 -40.66
C ALA A 581 -33.19 -18.07 -41.47
N HIS A 582 -34.42 -17.56 -41.52
CA HIS A 582 -35.55 -18.29 -42.10
C HIS A 582 -35.64 -18.16 -43.62
N VAL A 583 -35.32 -16.99 -44.17
CA VAL A 583 -35.49 -16.70 -45.61
C VAL A 583 -34.20 -16.94 -46.38
N LEU A 584 -33.07 -16.40 -45.91
CA LEU A 584 -31.80 -16.50 -46.63
C LEU A 584 -31.11 -17.84 -46.40
N ASN A 585 -31.06 -18.29 -45.13
CA ASN A 585 -30.41 -19.53 -44.75
C ASN A 585 -31.36 -20.74 -44.69
N GLY A 586 -32.67 -20.53 -44.90
CA GLY A 586 -33.66 -21.61 -44.97
C GLY A 586 -33.83 -22.42 -43.68
N ASN A 587 -33.50 -21.86 -42.52
CA ASN A 587 -33.53 -22.54 -41.23
C ASN A 587 -34.70 -22.03 -40.34
N PRO A 588 -35.89 -22.65 -40.42
CA PRO A 588 -37.06 -22.22 -39.64
C PRO A 588 -36.99 -22.60 -38.15
N SER A 589 -35.95 -23.34 -37.74
CA SER A 589 -35.80 -23.78 -36.35
C SER A 589 -35.23 -22.70 -35.42
N VAL A 590 -34.61 -21.65 -35.98
CA VAL A 590 -34.05 -20.54 -35.21
C VAL A 590 -35.15 -19.84 -34.41
N ARG A 591 -34.86 -19.57 -33.13
CA ARG A 591 -35.73 -18.84 -32.20
C ARG A 591 -35.01 -17.62 -31.67
N VAL A 592 -35.70 -16.49 -31.59
CA VAL A 592 -35.13 -15.23 -31.08
C VAL A 592 -35.96 -14.74 -29.90
N THR A 593 -35.27 -14.45 -28.79
CA THR A 593 -35.86 -13.82 -27.60
C THR A 593 -35.41 -12.37 -27.57
N ILE A 594 -36.36 -11.44 -27.61
CA ILE A 594 -36.10 -10.01 -27.46
C ILE A 594 -36.22 -9.67 -25.98
N SER A 595 -35.15 -9.11 -25.43
CA SER A 595 -35.07 -8.71 -24.04
C SER A 595 -34.79 -7.23 -23.91
N ASP A 596 -35.54 -6.56 -23.03
CA ASP A 596 -35.32 -5.17 -22.67
C ASP A 596 -35.71 -4.94 -21.21
N ILE A 597 -35.13 -3.92 -20.58
CA ILE A 597 -35.48 -3.52 -19.21
C ILE A 597 -36.67 -2.55 -19.19
N ASN A 598 -36.99 -1.94 -20.34
CA ASN A 598 -38.08 -1.00 -20.51
C ASN A 598 -39.28 -1.66 -21.23
N ARG A 599 -40.43 -1.72 -20.53
CA ARG A 599 -41.67 -2.33 -21.03
C ARG A 599 -42.27 -1.60 -22.23
N ALA A 600 -42.15 -0.28 -22.32
CA ALA A 600 -42.67 0.50 -23.45
C ALA A 600 -41.95 0.12 -24.76
N MET A 601 -40.63 -0.05 -24.71
CA MET A 601 -39.82 -0.47 -25.86
C MET A 601 -40.23 -1.86 -26.38
N LEU A 602 -40.44 -2.82 -25.48
CA LEU A 602 -40.93 -4.17 -25.84
C LEU A 602 -42.35 -4.14 -26.43
N THR A 603 -43.20 -3.25 -25.94
CA THR A 603 -44.59 -3.11 -26.44
C THR A 603 -44.59 -2.63 -27.89
N VAL A 604 -43.75 -1.64 -28.22
CA VAL A 604 -43.53 -1.18 -29.62
C VAL A 604 -43.00 -2.33 -30.48
N GLY A 605 -42.00 -3.07 -30.00
CA GLY A 605 -41.46 -4.23 -30.71
C GLY A 605 -42.51 -5.31 -30.99
N LYS A 606 -43.34 -5.63 -30.00
CA LYS A 606 -44.44 -6.59 -30.15
C LYS A 606 -45.47 -6.12 -31.17
N GLN A 607 -45.87 -4.84 -31.13
CA GLN A 607 -46.78 -4.29 -32.13
C GLN A 607 -46.18 -4.38 -33.54
N ARG A 608 -44.90 -4.01 -33.72
CA ARG A 608 -44.21 -4.14 -35.02
C ARG A 608 -44.11 -5.58 -35.50
N SER A 609 -43.97 -6.56 -34.60
CA SER A 609 -43.87 -7.98 -34.95
C SER A 609 -45.10 -8.52 -35.67
N THR A 610 -46.28 -7.90 -35.49
CA THR A 610 -47.53 -8.28 -36.18
C THR A 610 -47.45 -8.18 -37.70
N THR A 611 -46.50 -7.39 -38.22
CA THR A 611 -46.25 -7.23 -39.66
C THR A 611 -45.40 -8.36 -40.26
N LEU A 612 -44.80 -9.21 -39.43
CA LEU A 612 -43.98 -10.33 -39.88
C LEU A 612 -44.84 -11.52 -40.34
N PRO A 613 -44.30 -12.43 -41.17
CA PRO A 613 -44.97 -13.70 -41.45
C PRO A 613 -45.28 -14.50 -40.18
N ALA A 614 -46.42 -15.21 -40.15
CA ALA A 614 -46.86 -15.97 -38.98
C ALA A 614 -45.80 -16.98 -38.47
N SER A 615 -45.01 -17.58 -39.37
CA SER A 615 -43.89 -18.47 -39.02
C SER A 615 -42.77 -17.78 -38.25
N GLN A 616 -42.48 -16.50 -38.56
CA GLN A 616 -41.50 -15.69 -37.84
C GLN A 616 -42.05 -15.16 -36.53
N GLN A 617 -43.33 -14.79 -36.48
CA GLN A 617 -44.01 -14.41 -35.24
C GLN A 617 -43.96 -15.54 -34.20
N ALA A 618 -44.22 -16.78 -34.63
CA ALA A 618 -44.15 -17.96 -33.77
C ALA A 618 -42.72 -18.29 -33.27
N ALA A 619 -41.68 -17.71 -33.89
CA ALA A 619 -40.29 -17.88 -33.51
C ALA A 619 -39.76 -16.77 -32.59
N LEU A 620 -40.59 -15.78 -32.26
CA LEU A 620 -40.27 -14.66 -31.37
C LEU A 620 -40.83 -14.89 -29.96
N SER A 621 -40.07 -14.45 -28.97
CA SER A 621 -40.57 -14.24 -27.61
C SER A 621 -40.05 -12.91 -27.06
N PHE A 622 -40.81 -12.32 -26.14
CA PHE A 622 -40.51 -11.03 -25.54
C PHE A 622 -40.41 -11.18 -24.03
N VAL A 623 -39.31 -10.70 -23.46
CA VAL A 623 -38.99 -10.83 -22.05
C VAL A 623 -38.52 -9.50 -21.51
N GLU A 624 -39.08 -9.10 -20.38
CA GLU A 624 -38.60 -7.96 -19.61
C GLU A 624 -37.55 -8.44 -18.62
N ALA A 625 -36.34 -7.89 -18.68
CA ALA A 625 -35.23 -8.31 -17.83
C ALA A 625 -34.12 -7.26 -17.73
N ASN A 626 -33.38 -7.30 -16.61
CA ASN A 626 -32.12 -6.58 -16.46
C ASN A 626 -30.97 -7.41 -17.06
N ALA A 627 -30.24 -6.83 -18.03
CA ALA A 627 -29.09 -7.48 -18.65
C ALA A 627 -27.95 -7.82 -17.66
N GLU A 628 -27.91 -7.14 -16.51
CA GLU A 628 -26.95 -7.39 -15.43
C GLU A 628 -27.34 -8.57 -14.52
N ASN A 629 -28.59 -9.06 -14.62
CA ASN A 629 -29.08 -10.23 -13.93
C ASN A 629 -30.24 -10.89 -14.69
N LEU A 630 -29.93 -11.88 -15.54
CA LEU A 630 -30.92 -12.62 -16.33
C LEU A 630 -31.52 -13.82 -15.58
N THR A 631 -31.23 -13.98 -14.29
CA THR A 631 -31.91 -14.99 -13.44
C THR A 631 -33.30 -14.54 -13.01
N GLN A 632 -33.64 -13.27 -13.21
CA GLN A 632 -34.92 -12.66 -12.87
C GLN A 632 -35.51 -12.02 -14.12
N THR A 633 -36.57 -12.61 -14.67
CA THR A 633 -37.21 -12.13 -15.88
C THR A 633 -38.74 -12.21 -15.79
N ARG A 634 -39.44 -11.39 -16.59
CA ARG A 634 -40.90 -11.37 -16.69
C ARG A 634 -41.33 -11.49 -18.17
N PRO A 635 -41.97 -12.60 -18.59
CA PRO A 635 -42.47 -12.76 -19.94
C PRO A 635 -43.60 -11.77 -20.27
N LEU A 636 -43.64 -11.25 -21.49
CA LEU A 636 -44.68 -10.31 -21.91
C LEU A 636 -45.90 -11.05 -22.50
N HIS A 637 -46.88 -11.40 -21.65
CA HIS A 637 -48.03 -12.25 -22.01
C HIS A 637 -48.91 -11.72 -23.16
N PRO A 638 -49.67 -12.59 -23.87
CA PRO A 638 -50.41 -12.23 -25.09
C PRO A 638 -51.64 -11.32 -24.89
N TYR A 639 -52.21 -11.24 -23.68
CA TYR A 639 -53.39 -10.44 -23.36
C TYR A 639 -53.29 -9.91 -21.93
N PRO A 640 -53.85 -8.72 -21.61
CA PRO A 640 -53.93 -8.27 -20.24
C PRO A 640 -54.73 -9.27 -19.42
N SER A 641 -54.20 -9.67 -18.27
CA SER A 641 -54.96 -10.49 -17.34
C SER A 641 -56.18 -9.69 -16.86
N PRO A 642 -57.37 -10.31 -16.63
CA PRO A 642 -58.49 -9.63 -15.94
C PRO A 642 -58.13 -9.17 -14.51
N LEU A 643 -56.94 -9.53 -14.02
CA LEU A 643 -56.36 -9.13 -12.74
C LEU A 643 -55.23 -8.10 -12.88
N GLU A 644 -54.89 -7.64 -14.09
CA GLU A 644 -54.01 -6.48 -14.27
C GLU A 644 -54.85 -5.20 -14.16
N PRO A 645 -54.59 -4.32 -13.17
CA PRO A 645 -55.37 -3.10 -13.02
C PRO A 645 -55.10 -2.18 -14.21
N THR A 646 -56.11 -1.93 -15.03
CA THR A 646 -56.13 -0.80 -15.99
C THR A 646 -56.44 0.51 -15.24
N SER A 647 -55.66 0.80 -14.21
CA SER A 647 -55.81 1.98 -13.35
C SER A 647 -54.45 2.31 -12.73
N PRO A 648 -54.13 3.61 -12.50
CA PRO A 648 -53.03 3.96 -11.62
C PRO A 648 -53.20 3.22 -10.28
N ASP A 649 -52.10 2.89 -9.62
CA ASP A 649 -52.14 2.19 -8.34
C ASP A 649 -53.06 2.93 -7.33
N ALA A 650 -53.44 2.28 -6.22
CA ALA A 650 -54.33 2.85 -5.21
C ALA A 650 -53.82 4.17 -4.55
N HIS A 651 -52.67 4.67 -5.01
CA HIS A 651 -51.98 5.89 -4.57
C HIS A 651 -51.74 6.92 -5.70
N GLY A 652 -52.14 6.65 -6.94
CA GLY A 652 -52.05 7.60 -8.05
C GLY A 652 -50.70 7.66 -8.77
N ASN A 653 -49.83 6.66 -8.62
CA ASN A 653 -48.55 6.61 -9.35
C ASN A 653 -48.73 6.06 -10.78
N PRO A 654 -48.00 6.60 -11.77
CA PRO A 654 -47.97 6.07 -13.13
C PRO A 654 -47.40 4.64 -13.18
N GLU A 655 -47.80 3.85 -14.18
CA GLU A 655 -47.24 2.51 -14.44
C GLU A 655 -45.72 2.51 -14.32
N GLN A 656 -45.15 1.61 -13.52
CA GLN A 656 -43.70 1.52 -13.32
C GLN A 656 -42.99 1.31 -14.67
N ALA A 657 -42.16 2.28 -15.05
CA ALA A 657 -41.50 2.36 -16.35
C ALA A 657 -40.34 1.34 -16.53
N PHE A 658 -39.94 0.63 -15.48
CA PHE A 658 -38.76 -0.25 -15.46
C PHE A 658 -39.04 -1.58 -14.78
N PHE A 659 -38.26 -2.60 -15.15
CA PHE A 659 -38.34 -3.94 -14.57
C PHE A 659 -38.05 -3.92 -13.06
N ASP A 660 -39.06 -4.25 -12.26
CA ASP A 660 -38.90 -4.57 -10.83
C ASP A 660 -38.58 -6.06 -10.67
N PRO A 661 -37.38 -6.41 -10.15
CA PRO A 661 -37.00 -7.81 -9.87
C PRO A 661 -37.99 -8.57 -9.00
N ALA A 662 -38.74 -7.88 -8.12
CA ALA A 662 -39.76 -8.52 -7.28
C ALA A 662 -40.94 -9.05 -8.10
N THR A 663 -41.12 -8.57 -9.33
CA THR A 663 -42.17 -9.02 -10.26
C THR A 663 -41.70 -10.12 -11.22
N ALA A 664 -40.47 -10.62 -11.06
CA ALA A 664 -39.92 -11.69 -11.87
C ALA A 664 -40.69 -13.00 -11.67
N THR A 665 -40.98 -13.69 -12.78
CA THR A 665 -41.71 -14.96 -12.80
C THR A 665 -40.95 -16.08 -13.52
N SER A 666 -39.81 -15.76 -14.15
CA SER A 666 -38.96 -16.72 -14.86
C SER A 666 -37.47 -16.32 -14.81
N SER A 667 -36.63 -17.12 -15.47
CA SER A 667 -35.17 -16.91 -15.57
C SER A 667 -34.66 -17.38 -16.94
N ILE A 668 -33.59 -16.77 -17.48
CA ILE A 668 -32.83 -17.35 -18.59
C ILE A 668 -31.80 -18.35 -18.03
N PRO A 669 -31.91 -19.66 -18.37
CA PRO A 669 -31.02 -20.67 -17.83
C PRO A 669 -29.56 -20.51 -18.29
N ASP A 670 -28.64 -21.03 -17.49
CA ASP A 670 -27.23 -21.19 -17.84
C ASP A 670 -27.08 -22.01 -19.11
N ALA A 671 -26.09 -21.65 -19.95
CA ALA A 671 -25.75 -22.38 -21.17
C ALA A 671 -26.96 -22.76 -22.05
N SER A 672 -27.91 -21.84 -22.20
CA SER A 672 -29.15 -22.05 -22.97
C SER A 672 -29.17 -21.32 -24.32
N VAL A 673 -28.30 -20.33 -24.51
CA VAL A 673 -28.27 -19.44 -25.68
C VAL A 673 -27.06 -19.74 -26.57
N ASP A 674 -27.24 -19.72 -27.89
CA ASP A 674 -26.17 -19.92 -28.87
C ASP A 674 -25.52 -18.59 -29.32
N LEU A 675 -26.33 -17.53 -29.42
CA LEU A 675 -25.90 -16.20 -29.84
C LEU A 675 -26.54 -15.12 -28.95
N TYR A 676 -25.70 -14.26 -28.37
CA TYR A 676 -26.11 -13.12 -27.56
C TYR A 676 -25.79 -11.84 -28.33
N THR A 677 -26.81 -11.04 -28.66
CA THR A 677 -26.65 -9.77 -29.37
C THR A 677 -27.05 -8.59 -28.52
N VAL A 678 -26.36 -7.47 -28.71
CA VAL A 678 -26.77 -6.15 -28.21
C VAL A 678 -26.34 -5.10 -29.24
N ALA A 679 -27.26 -4.22 -29.62
CA ALA A 679 -26.98 -3.19 -30.62
C ALA A 679 -27.39 -1.80 -30.11
N PHE A 680 -26.43 -0.89 -30.00
CA PHE A 680 -26.61 0.48 -29.53
C PHE A 680 -27.30 0.58 -28.16
N GLY A 681 -27.11 -0.40 -27.30
CA GLY A 681 -27.75 -0.49 -25.98
C GLY A 681 -26.79 -0.60 -24.80
N ILE A 682 -25.65 -1.26 -24.97
CA ILE A 682 -24.76 -1.65 -23.85
C ILE A 682 -24.16 -0.45 -23.11
N ARG A 683 -24.01 0.70 -23.79
CA ARG A 683 -23.54 1.95 -23.17
C ARG A 683 -24.43 2.46 -22.04
N ASN A 684 -25.70 2.05 -22.02
CA ASN A 684 -26.67 2.46 -21.01
C ASN A 684 -26.71 1.52 -19.80
N PHE A 685 -25.94 0.42 -19.80
CA PHE A 685 -25.89 -0.46 -18.65
C PHE A 685 -25.17 0.25 -17.50
N SER A 686 -25.66 0.02 -16.29
CA SER A 686 -25.06 0.62 -15.09
C SER A 686 -23.73 -0.06 -14.78
N ASN A 687 -23.65 -1.37 -15.03
CA ASN A 687 -22.48 -2.21 -14.84
C ASN A 687 -22.26 -3.13 -16.05
N ILE A 688 -21.55 -2.61 -17.06
CA ILE A 688 -21.18 -3.35 -18.27
C ILE A 688 -20.44 -4.68 -17.94
N PRO A 689 -19.46 -4.73 -17.02
CA PRO A 689 -18.83 -6.00 -16.64
C PRO A 689 -19.80 -7.05 -16.11
N ALA A 690 -20.81 -6.68 -15.32
CA ALA A 690 -21.83 -7.62 -14.83
C ALA A 690 -22.67 -8.17 -15.98
N ALA A 691 -23.10 -7.31 -16.91
CA ALA A 691 -23.84 -7.74 -18.09
C ALA A 691 -23.03 -8.68 -19.00
N LEU A 692 -21.71 -8.45 -19.16
CA LEU A 692 -20.84 -9.35 -19.91
C LEU A 692 -20.68 -10.72 -19.21
N ARG A 693 -20.65 -10.76 -17.87
CA ARG A 693 -20.66 -12.03 -17.12
C ARG A 693 -21.98 -12.79 -17.28
N GLU A 694 -23.11 -12.09 -17.24
CA GLU A 694 -24.42 -12.69 -17.52
C GLU A 694 -24.52 -13.20 -18.96
N ALA A 695 -24.03 -12.44 -19.94
CA ALA A 695 -23.94 -12.90 -21.32
C ALA A 695 -23.11 -14.20 -21.42
N ARG A 696 -21.98 -14.28 -20.71
CA ARG A 696 -21.18 -15.51 -20.64
C ARG A 696 -21.94 -16.66 -19.97
N ARG A 697 -22.66 -16.40 -18.88
CA ARG A 697 -23.42 -17.43 -18.14
C ARG A 697 -24.45 -18.10 -19.04
N VAL A 698 -25.28 -17.30 -19.71
CA VAL A 698 -26.39 -17.80 -20.54
C VAL A 698 -25.91 -18.44 -21.85
N LEU A 699 -24.74 -18.06 -22.37
CA LEU A 699 -24.19 -18.66 -23.59
C LEU A 699 -23.74 -20.12 -23.36
N LYS A 700 -24.01 -21.00 -24.33
CA LYS A 700 -23.46 -22.36 -24.41
C LYS A 700 -21.94 -22.31 -24.64
N PRO A 701 -21.18 -23.34 -24.24
CA PRO A 701 -19.78 -23.49 -24.69
C PRO A 701 -19.68 -23.41 -26.22
N GLY A 702 -18.81 -22.54 -26.74
CA GLY A 702 -18.72 -22.22 -28.17
C GLY A 702 -19.76 -21.22 -28.69
N GLY A 703 -20.65 -20.71 -27.84
CA GLY A 703 -21.61 -19.65 -28.16
C GLY A 703 -20.92 -18.30 -28.32
N VAL A 704 -21.58 -17.38 -29.03
CA VAL A 704 -21.00 -16.10 -29.45
C VAL A 704 -21.70 -14.94 -28.77
N PHE A 705 -20.92 -14.05 -28.17
CA PHE A 705 -21.33 -12.70 -27.79
C PHE A 705 -20.99 -11.73 -28.93
N ALA A 706 -21.95 -10.90 -29.32
CA ALA A 706 -21.77 -9.90 -30.35
C ALA A 706 -22.41 -8.56 -29.96
N CYS A 707 -21.64 -7.49 -30.04
CA CYS A 707 -22.08 -6.15 -29.69
C CYS A 707 -21.80 -5.17 -30.82
N LEU A 708 -22.82 -4.46 -31.30
CA LEU A 708 -22.68 -3.31 -32.20
C LEU A 708 -22.89 -2.04 -31.39
N GLU A 709 -21.89 -1.16 -31.31
CA GLU A 709 -22.00 0.07 -30.51
C GLU A 709 -21.25 1.24 -31.16
N PHE A 710 -21.63 2.47 -30.83
CA PHE A 710 -20.85 3.65 -31.19
C PHE A 710 -19.47 3.59 -30.54
N SER A 711 -18.46 4.07 -31.26
CA SER A 711 -17.06 3.98 -30.84
C SER A 711 -16.30 5.26 -31.14
N LYS A 712 -15.04 5.32 -30.69
CA LYS A 712 -14.20 6.49 -30.90
C LYS A 712 -13.50 6.39 -32.27
N ALA A 713 -13.73 7.38 -33.13
CA ALA A 713 -13.12 7.46 -34.47
C ALA A 713 -11.68 8.00 -34.43
N ASP A 714 -10.90 7.62 -33.41
CA ASP A 714 -9.59 8.22 -33.10
C ASP A 714 -8.53 7.98 -34.18
N ARG A 715 -8.76 6.98 -35.05
CA ARG A 715 -7.88 6.67 -36.18
C ARG A 715 -7.76 7.83 -37.19
N PHE A 716 -8.77 8.70 -37.26
CA PHE A 716 -8.79 9.85 -38.16
C PHE A 716 -9.12 11.15 -37.38
N PRO A 717 -8.12 11.82 -36.78
CA PRO A 717 -8.34 12.93 -35.83
C PRO A 717 -9.20 14.08 -36.37
N VAL A 718 -9.01 14.46 -37.65
CA VAL A 718 -9.79 15.53 -38.30
C VAL A 718 -11.25 15.11 -38.51
N PHE A 719 -11.48 13.87 -38.92
CA PHE A 719 -12.83 13.33 -39.09
C PHE A 719 -13.54 13.18 -37.73
N ASN A 720 -12.81 12.71 -36.70
CA ASN A 720 -13.31 12.63 -35.33
C ASN A 720 -13.72 14.02 -34.79
N ALA A 721 -12.90 15.05 -35.02
CA ALA A 721 -13.21 16.41 -34.60
C ALA A 721 -14.48 16.96 -35.27
N LEU A 722 -14.63 16.76 -36.59
CA LEU A 722 -15.82 17.17 -37.32
C LEU A 722 -17.07 16.38 -36.88
N TYR A 723 -16.92 15.08 -36.65
CA TYR A 723 -18.00 14.23 -36.16
C TYR A 723 -18.44 14.61 -34.75
N LYS A 724 -17.51 14.90 -33.84
CA LYS A 724 -17.81 15.39 -32.49
C LYS A 724 -18.53 16.73 -32.53
N GLU A 725 -18.04 17.68 -33.32
CA GLU A 725 -18.67 18.99 -33.44
C GLU A 725 -20.10 18.91 -34.01
N TRP A 726 -20.30 18.08 -35.03
CA TRP A 726 -21.62 17.79 -35.58
C TRP A 726 -22.52 17.10 -34.54
N SER A 727 -22.00 16.10 -33.82
CA SER A 727 -22.78 15.35 -32.81
C SER A 727 -23.20 16.23 -31.64
N PHE A 728 -22.29 17.03 -31.06
CA PHE A 728 -22.59 17.88 -29.90
C PHE A 728 -23.46 19.10 -30.21
N ARG A 729 -23.49 19.58 -31.46
CA ARG A 729 -24.28 20.76 -31.85
C ARG A 729 -25.57 20.41 -32.59
N ALA A 730 -25.52 19.51 -33.57
CA ALA A 730 -26.66 19.24 -34.45
C ALA A 730 -27.66 18.26 -33.83
N ILE A 731 -27.21 17.17 -33.18
CA ILE A 731 -28.11 16.13 -32.66
C ILE A 731 -29.06 16.68 -31.57
N PRO A 732 -28.62 17.43 -30.54
CA PRO A 732 -29.54 17.99 -29.55
C PRO A 732 -30.53 19.00 -30.13
N LEU A 733 -30.10 19.80 -31.13
CA LEU A 733 -30.97 20.76 -31.82
C LEU A 733 -32.04 20.05 -32.66
N ILE A 734 -31.69 18.99 -33.37
CA ILE A 734 -32.63 18.17 -34.13
C ILE A 734 -33.62 17.49 -33.18
N GLY A 735 -33.14 16.96 -32.04
CA GLY A 735 -33.97 16.41 -30.98
C GLY A 735 -35.01 17.39 -30.46
N GLN A 736 -34.62 18.64 -30.20
CA GLN A 736 -35.53 19.71 -29.79
C GLN A 736 -36.58 20.04 -30.88
N LEU A 737 -36.18 20.08 -32.14
CA LEU A 737 -37.04 20.49 -33.25
C LEU A 737 -38.06 19.40 -33.64
N VAL A 738 -37.69 18.12 -33.53
CA VAL A 738 -38.47 17.01 -34.05
C VAL A 738 -39.18 16.20 -32.97
N ALA A 739 -38.59 16.08 -31.78
CA ALA A 739 -39.13 15.29 -30.67
C ALA A 739 -39.43 16.13 -29.41
N ALA A 740 -39.17 17.44 -29.45
CA ALA A 740 -39.32 18.35 -28.31
C ALA A 740 -38.58 17.90 -27.03
N ASP A 741 -37.50 17.12 -27.17
CA ASP A 741 -36.80 16.47 -26.05
C ASP A 741 -35.28 16.62 -26.16
N ARG A 742 -34.77 17.86 -26.02
CA ARG A 742 -33.34 18.16 -26.17
C ARG A 742 -32.45 17.36 -25.20
N ASP A 743 -32.91 17.20 -23.96
CA ASP A 743 -32.10 16.67 -22.86
C ASP A 743 -31.79 15.18 -23.06
N SER A 744 -32.77 14.40 -23.53
CA SER A 744 -32.57 12.99 -23.92
C SER A 744 -31.53 12.83 -25.03
N TYR A 745 -31.56 13.70 -26.06
CA TYR A 745 -30.60 13.63 -27.18
C TYR A 745 -29.22 14.17 -26.81
N GLN A 746 -29.14 15.10 -25.86
CA GLN A 746 -27.86 15.52 -25.29
C GLN A 746 -27.20 14.37 -24.51
N TYR A 747 -27.95 13.68 -23.63
CA TYR A 747 -27.46 12.50 -22.92
C TYR A 747 -26.93 11.41 -23.89
N LEU A 748 -27.64 11.16 -24.99
CA LEU A 748 -27.21 10.17 -25.99
C LEU A 748 -25.81 10.48 -26.54
N VAL A 749 -25.52 11.74 -26.85
CA VAL A 749 -24.18 12.15 -27.35
C VAL A 749 -23.12 12.06 -26.25
N GLU A 750 -23.44 12.50 -25.03
CA GLU A 750 -22.52 12.44 -23.89
C GLU A 750 -22.18 10.99 -23.51
N SER A 751 -23.15 10.08 -23.62
CA SER A 751 -22.94 8.64 -23.37
C SER A 751 -21.97 7.98 -24.35
N ILE A 752 -21.93 8.45 -25.61
CA ILE A 752 -21.00 7.95 -26.64
C ILE A 752 -19.57 8.37 -26.30
N GLU A 753 -19.35 9.62 -25.87
CA GLU A 753 -18.01 10.12 -25.54
C GLU A 753 -17.41 9.41 -24.31
N ARG A 754 -18.26 9.07 -23.33
CA ARG A 754 -17.86 8.35 -22.12
C ARG A 754 -17.75 6.83 -22.29
N PHE A 755 -18.30 6.26 -23.36
CA PHE A 755 -18.18 4.83 -23.61
C PHE A 755 -16.70 4.45 -23.80
N PRO A 756 -16.27 3.27 -23.30
CA PRO A 756 -14.88 2.84 -23.45
C PRO A 756 -14.45 2.82 -24.92
N SER A 757 -13.17 3.06 -25.17
CA SER A 757 -12.59 2.86 -26.50
C SER A 757 -12.71 1.40 -26.93
N GLN A 758 -12.58 1.14 -28.24
CA GLN A 758 -12.72 -0.20 -28.79
C GLN A 758 -11.78 -1.21 -28.11
N ARG A 759 -10.55 -0.79 -27.78
CA ARG A 759 -9.58 -1.64 -27.08
C ARG A 759 -10.03 -1.92 -25.64
N GLU A 760 -10.41 -0.89 -24.90
CA GLU A 760 -10.88 -1.04 -23.51
C GLU A 760 -12.12 -1.95 -23.44
N PHE A 761 -13.09 -1.76 -24.35
CA PHE A 761 -14.27 -2.60 -24.37
C PHE A 761 -13.96 -4.06 -24.79
N ARG A 762 -13.02 -4.26 -25.72
CA ARG A 762 -12.49 -5.60 -26.04
C ARG A 762 -11.84 -6.25 -24.82
N ASP A 763 -11.09 -5.49 -24.03
CA ASP A 763 -10.44 -6.01 -22.83
C ASP A 763 -11.49 -6.41 -21.77
N MET A 764 -12.57 -5.62 -21.62
CA MET A 764 -13.70 -6.00 -20.77
C MET A 764 -14.38 -7.31 -21.21
N ILE A 765 -14.50 -7.57 -22.51
CA ILE A 765 -15.04 -8.83 -23.06
C ILE A 765 -14.10 -10.00 -22.71
N VAL A 766 -12.79 -9.82 -22.82
CA VAL A 766 -11.80 -10.83 -22.43
C VAL A 766 -11.84 -11.09 -20.92
N ASP A 767 -11.92 -10.04 -20.11
CA ASP A 767 -12.02 -10.12 -18.65
C ASP A 767 -13.28 -10.86 -18.18
N ALA A 768 -14.38 -10.73 -18.94
CA ALA A 768 -15.60 -11.50 -18.70
C ALA A 768 -15.46 -12.99 -19.06
N GLY A 769 -14.33 -13.42 -19.64
CA GLY A 769 -13.98 -14.81 -19.92
C GLY A 769 -14.15 -15.24 -21.37
N PHE A 770 -14.44 -14.32 -22.31
CA PHE A 770 -14.57 -14.65 -23.72
C PHE A 770 -13.20 -14.74 -24.42
N VAL A 771 -13.11 -15.62 -25.41
CA VAL A 771 -11.99 -15.66 -26.36
C VAL A 771 -12.33 -14.77 -27.54
N VAL A 772 -11.44 -13.83 -27.84
CA VAL A 772 -11.57 -12.90 -28.96
C VAL A 772 -10.59 -13.27 -30.07
N ALA A 773 -11.05 -13.27 -31.32
CA ALA A 773 -10.21 -13.56 -32.48
C ALA A 773 -9.63 -12.27 -33.06
N GLY A 774 -8.35 -12.30 -33.46
CA GLY A 774 -7.65 -11.14 -34.02
C GLY A 774 -7.63 -9.95 -33.05
N GLN A 775 -7.94 -8.75 -33.56
CA GLN A 775 -8.03 -7.55 -32.71
C GLN A 775 -9.25 -7.56 -31.77
N GLY A 776 -10.28 -8.36 -32.05
CA GLY A 776 -11.48 -8.49 -31.21
C GLY A 776 -12.61 -7.49 -31.50
N TRP A 777 -12.42 -6.59 -32.45
CA TRP A 777 -13.47 -5.71 -32.98
C TRP A 777 -13.30 -5.40 -34.47
N GLU A 778 -14.35 -4.87 -35.09
CA GLU A 778 -14.36 -4.39 -36.47
C GLU A 778 -14.89 -2.95 -36.50
N ASP A 779 -14.08 -2.00 -36.97
CA ASP A 779 -14.50 -0.59 -37.10
C ASP A 779 -15.38 -0.39 -38.34
N LEU A 780 -16.51 0.29 -38.15
CA LEU A 780 -17.43 0.71 -39.19
C LEU A 780 -17.30 2.22 -39.43
N THR A 781 -17.27 2.62 -40.70
CA THR A 781 -17.22 4.03 -41.12
C THR A 781 -16.11 4.82 -40.41
N GLY A 782 -14.88 4.28 -40.45
CA GLY A 782 -13.71 4.94 -39.86
C GLY A 782 -13.68 4.96 -38.33
N GLY A 783 -14.49 4.15 -37.65
CA GLY A 783 -14.53 4.00 -36.20
C GLY A 783 -15.66 4.77 -35.51
N VAL A 784 -16.66 5.25 -36.25
CA VAL A 784 -17.87 5.86 -35.68
C VAL A 784 -18.69 4.81 -34.91
N ALA A 785 -18.77 3.60 -35.44
CA ALA A 785 -19.33 2.45 -34.74
C ALA A 785 -18.38 1.26 -34.87
N ALA A 786 -18.46 0.30 -33.95
CA ALA A 786 -17.66 -0.90 -33.97
C ALA A 786 -18.49 -2.14 -33.64
N ILE A 787 -18.14 -3.27 -34.24
CA ILE A 787 -18.68 -4.59 -33.92
C ILE A 787 -17.65 -5.34 -33.07
N HIS A 788 -18.02 -5.70 -31.85
CA HIS A 788 -17.20 -6.49 -30.93
C HIS A 788 -17.73 -7.92 -30.88
N LYS A 789 -16.84 -8.91 -30.90
CA LYS A 789 -17.20 -10.34 -30.85
C LYS A 789 -16.32 -11.09 -29.85
N GLY A 790 -16.95 -11.95 -29.06
CA GLY A 790 -16.28 -12.88 -28.15
C GLY A 790 -16.95 -14.25 -28.19
N MET A 791 -16.16 -15.32 -28.09
CA MET A 791 -16.67 -16.69 -28.05
C MET A 791 -16.47 -17.27 -26.65
N LYS A 792 -17.51 -17.91 -26.09
CA LYS A 792 -17.35 -18.69 -24.87
C LYS A 792 -16.49 -19.91 -25.18
N PRO A 793 -15.38 -20.17 -24.46
CA PRO A 793 -14.55 -21.36 -24.67
C PRO A 793 -15.38 -22.63 -24.68
N ARG A 794 -14.97 -23.58 -25.53
CA ARG A 794 -15.38 -24.97 -25.45
C ARG A 794 -14.31 -25.61 -24.58
N ASP A 795 -14.58 -25.82 -23.30
CA ASP A 795 -13.63 -26.49 -22.42
C ASP A 795 -13.34 -27.92 -22.91
#